data_AF-A0A7F8RRW5-F1
#
_entry.id   AF-A0A7F8RRW5-F1
#
_cell.length_a   1.000
_cell.length_b   1.000
_cell.length_c   1.000
_cell.angle_alpha   90.00
_cell.angle_beta   90.00
_cell.angle_gamma   90.00
#
_symmetry.space_group_name_H-M   'P 1'
#
loop_
_entity.id
_entity.type
_entity.pdbx_description
1 polymer ?
#
loop_
_entity_poly.entity_id
_entity_poly.type
_entity_poly.pdbx_seq_one_letter_code
_entity_poly.pdbx_strand_id
1 'polypeptide(L)'
;MKVEIDREGAKGKFIRINFDVAGYIVGANIETCPFLSCPLQTYSGLFCVVINPYKQLPIYTEAIVEMYRGKKRHEVPPHVYAVTEGAYRSMLQDREDQSILCTGESGAGKTENTKKVIQYLAHVASSPKGRKEPGVPAASTLSYGELERQLLQANPILEAFGNAKTVKNDNSSRFGPPPQVLPTLPEQVSDPGISVNGLQQILGPAPRDLLEKSRAIRQAKDECSFHIFYQLLGGAGEQLKADLLLEPCSHYRFLTNGPSSSPSQERELFHETLESLKVLGFTPDEITSMLRMVSAVLQFGNIVLKRERNNDQASMPDNTAAQKLCRLLGLGVTDFSRALLTPRIKVGRDYVQKAQTKEQADFALEALAKATYERLFRWLVLRLNRALDRSPRQGASFLGILDIAGFEIFQVCTWCQLEEERTRLAEQLRAEAELCAEAEETRGRLAARKQELELVVTELEARVGEEEECSRQLQSDKKRLQQHIQELENHLEAEEGARQKLQLEKVTTEARLKKFEEDLLLLEDQNAKLSKERKLLEERLAEFSSQAAEEEEKVKSLNKLRLKYEATIVDMEDRLRKEEKGRQELEKLKRRLDGESSELQEQMAEQQQRGEELRAQLGRKEEELQAALARVEEEGSARALLLKSLREAQAGLAEAQEDLESERAARAKAEKQRRDLGEELEALRSELEDTLDSTNAQQELRSKREQEVTELKKTLEEETRVHEVAVQELRQRHGQALGELAEQLEQARRSKGTWEKTRLALETEVSELRSELSSLQASRHEGEQRRRRLESQLQEVQGRAGDGERARVEATEKLQRVQAELENVSGALSEAESRAIRLSKELSSSEAQLHDAQEMLQEESRAKLALGSRARALEAEVAGLREQLEEEGAARERAGRELQTAQAQLSEWRRRQEEEAGALEAGEEARRRAAREAEALAQRLAEKTEAVERLERGRRQLGQELDDAIMDLEQQRQLVSTLEKKQRKFDQLLAEEKAAVLRAVEERERVEAEGREREARALSLTRALEEEQEAREELERQNRALRAEMEALLSSKDDAGKTAHEQERSRRAAEQIASDLRVQVTELEDELTAAEDAKLRLEVTLQALKAQHERDLQSRDEAGEDRRRQLAKQ
;
A
#
# COMPACT_ATOMS: atom_id res chain seq x y z
N MET A 1 26.48 -18.83 -7.88
CA MET A 1 27.21 -19.42 -9.02
C MET A 1 27.38 -18.32 -10.05
N LYS A 2 28.62 -17.86 -10.28
CA LYS A 2 28.97 -16.82 -11.25
C LYS A 2 28.88 -17.38 -12.66
N VAL A 3 28.18 -16.70 -13.55
CA VAL A 3 28.46 -16.75 -14.99
C VAL A 3 28.56 -15.30 -15.44
N GLU A 4 29.80 -14.83 -15.59
CA GLU A 4 30.14 -13.66 -16.38
C GLU A 4 29.83 -13.96 -17.85
N ILE A 5 29.04 -13.10 -18.50
CA ILE A 5 29.03 -12.96 -19.95
C ILE A 5 29.20 -11.47 -20.25
N ASP A 6 30.15 -11.22 -21.14
CA ASP A 6 30.75 -9.96 -21.52
C ASP A 6 29.77 -8.80 -21.76
N ARG A 7 30.16 -7.64 -21.22
CA ARG A 7 29.69 -6.33 -21.64
C ARG A 7 30.53 -5.87 -22.83
N GLU A 8 30.05 -6.09 -24.05
CA GLU A 8 30.48 -5.32 -25.21
C GLU A 8 29.28 -4.77 -25.98
N GLY A 9 29.12 -3.45 -25.94
CA GLY A 9 28.69 -2.67 -27.11
C GLY A 9 27.25 -2.80 -27.63
N ALA A 10 26.23 -2.97 -26.79
CA ALA A 10 24.84 -2.83 -27.25
C ALA A 10 24.32 -1.40 -27.02
N LYS A 11 24.37 -0.54 -28.06
CA LYS A 11 23.57 0.69 -28.11
C LYS A 11 22.09 0.29 -28.00
N GLY A 12 21.46 0.57 -26.86
CA GLY A 12 20.05 0.30 -26.63
C GLY A 12 19.18 1.03 -27.65
N LYS A 13 18.44 0.27 -28.47
CA LYS A 13 17.37 0.78 -29.32
C LYS A 13 16.06 0.72 -28.53
N PHE A 14 15.42 1.87 -28.36
CA PHE A 14 14.15 2.04 -27.66
C PHE A 14 12.96 1.74 -28.57
N ILE A 15 11.85 1.26 -28.00
CA ILE A 15 10.54 1.27 -28.67
C ILE A 15 10.04 2.72 -28.64
N ARG A 16 9.98 3.38 -29.80
CA ARG A 16 9.37 4.72 -29.91
C ARG A 16 7.90 4.53 -30.25
N ILE A 17 7.04 4.68 -29.23
CA ILE A 17 5.59 4.75 -29.40
C ILE A 17 5.28 6.21 -29.72
N ASN A 18 4.88 6.52 -30.95
CA ASN A 18 4.48 7.87 -31.31
C ASN A 18 3.03 8.07 -30.88
N PHE A 19 2.84 9.01 -29.95
CA PHE A 19 1.53 9.54 -29.60
C PHE A 19 1.25 10.79 -30.45
N ASP A 20 0.06 10.89 -31.02
CA ASP A 20 -0.41 12.15 -31.62
C ASP A 20 -0.84 13.13 -30.51
N VAL A 21 -1.02 14.41 -30.85
CA VAL A 21 -1.41 15.56 -29.99
C VAL A 21 -2.74 15.31 -29.23
N ALA A 22 -3.45 14.23 -29.54
CA ALA A 22 -4.66 13.78 -28.87
C ALA A 22 -4.50 12.49 -28.03
N GLY A 23 -3.27 12.00 -27.80
CA GLY A 23 -2.99 10.83 -26.95
C GLY A 23 -3.19 9.47 -27.61
N TYR A 24 -3.49 9.40 -28.92
CA TYR A 24 -3.62 8.13 -29.65
C TYR A 24 -2.27 7.58 -30.10
N ILE A 25 -2.07 6.25 -29.99
CA ILE A 25 -0.93 5.54 -30.59
C ILE A 25 -1.20 5.41 -32.10
N VAL A 26 -0.53 6.23 -32.92
CA VAL A 26 -0.75 6.25 -34.39
C VAL A 26 0.28 5.38 -35.14
N GLY A 27 1.29 4.83 -34.44
CA GLY A 27 2.19 3.84 -35.02
C GLY A 27 3.40 3.53 -34.14
N ALA A 28 3.66 2.23 -33.94
CA ALA A 28 4.93 1.75 -33.44
C ALA A 28 5.87 1.55 -34.64
N ASN A 29 6.72 2.52 -34.94
CA ASN A 29 7.85 2.27 -35.84
C ASN A 29 8.88 1.42 -35.08
N ILE A 30 8.77 0.10 -35.20
CA ILE A 30 9.75 -0.86 -34.69
C ILE A 30 10.94 -0.81 -35.64
N GLU A 31 11.87 0.13 -35.41
CA GLU A 31 13.16 0.11 -36.09
C GLU A 31 14.01 -1.06 -35.56
N THR A 32 13.87 -2.21 -36.21
CA THR A 32 14.77 -3.40 -36.16
C THR A 32 15.43 -3.66 -34.80
N CYS A 33 14.64 -4.24 -33.90
CA CYS A 33 15.18 -5.06 -32.83
C CYS A 33 15.54 -6.44 -33.42
N PRO A 34 16.73 -7.00 -33.21
CA PRO A 34 16.94 -8.41 -33.50
C PRO A 34 16.03 -9.19 -32.55
N PHE A 35 15.03 -9.88 -33.11
CA PHE A 35 13.93 -10.62 -32.48
C PHE A 35 14.30 -11.71 -31.45
N LEU A 36 15.51 -11.71 -30.90
CA LEU A 36 16.07 -12.82 -30.13
C LEU A 36 16.00 -12.66 -28.60
N SER A 37 15.61 -11.51 -28.05
CA SER A 37 15.59 -11.28 -26.59
C SER A 37 14.32 -10.65 -26.02
N CYS A 38 13.32 -10.32 -26.83
CA CYS A 38 12.06 -9.73 -26.35
C CYS A 38 10.96 -10.80 -26.27
N PRO A 39 10.31 -11.00 -25.10
CA PRO A 39 9.18 -11.92 -25.03
C PRO A 39 8.02 -11.41 -25.90
N LEU A 40 7.51 -12.26 -26.78
CA LEU A 40 6.44 -11.94 -27.75
C LEU A 40 5.12 -11.50 -27.09
N GLN A 41 4.97 -11.76 -25.80
CA GLN A 41 3.85 -11.35 -24.97
C GLN A 41 4.43 -10.61 -23.76
N THR A 42 3.87 -9.44 -23.42
CA THR A 42 4.35 -8.59 -22.32
C THR A 42 3.17 -7.96 -21.59
N TYR A 43 3.27 -7.78 -20.28
CA TYR A 43 2.26 -7.06 -19.51
C TYR A 43 2.49 -5.55 -19.56
N SER A 44 1.42 -4.80 -19.77
CA SER A 44 1.40 -3.33 -19.69
C SER A 44 0.26 -2.91 -18.77
N GLY A 45 0.55 -2.79 -17.48
CA GLY A 45 -0.47 -2.55 -16.45
C GLY A 45 -1.52 -3.66 -16.44
N LEU A 46 -2.79 -3.28 -16.65
CA LEU A 46 -3.92 -4.23 -16.70
C LEU A 46 -3.92 -5.08 -17.98
N PHE A 47 -3.34 -4.59 -19.08
CA PHE A 47 -3.41 -5.23 -20.38
C PHE A 47 -2.21 -6.13 -20.68
N CYS A 48 -2.36 -7.03 -21.65
CA CYS A 48 -1.26 -7.81 -22.21
C CYS A 48 -1.09 -7.44 -23.69
N VAL A 49 0.11 -7.03 -24.07
CA VAL A 49 0.49 -6.75 -25.45
C VAL A 49 1.05 -8.03 -26.05
N VAL A 50 0.46 -8.48 -27.15
CA VAL A 50 0.87 -9.68 -27.89
C VAL A 50 1.30 -9.28 -29.30
N ILE A 51 2.53 -9.64 -29.67
CA ILE A 51 3.07 -9.43 -31.01
C ILE A 51 2.99 -10.75 -31.77
N ASN A 52 2.22 -10.78 -32.87
CA ASN A 52 2.06 -11.98 -33.68
C ASN A 52 3.39 -12.37 -34.35
N PRO A 53 3.96 -13.57 -34.06
CA PRO A 53 5.21 -14.03 -34.66
C PRO A 53 5.06 -14.55 -36.10
N TYR A 54 3.83 -14.68 -36.62
CA TYR A 54 3.52 -15.33 -37.90
C TYR A 54 4.13 -16.74 -38.06
N LYS A 55 4.46 -17.38 -36.93
CA LYS A 55 5.07 -18.70 -36.84
C LYS A 55 4.49 -19.45 -35.66
N GLN A 56 4.25 -20.75 -35.83
CA GLN A 56 3.86 -21.60 -34.71
C GLN A 56 5.04 -21.77 -33.74
N LEU A 57 4.82 -21.35 -32.51
CA LEU A 57 5.80 -21.46 -31.42
C LEU A 57 5.37 -22.55 -30.44
N PRO A 58 6.32 -23.27 -29.83
CA PRO A 58 6.04 -24.35 -28.87
C PRO A 58 5.66 -23.81 -27.48
N ILE A 59 4.86 -22.73 -27.42
CA ILE A 59 4.41 -22.07 -26.18
C ILE A 59 2.97 -22.46 -25.78
N TYR A 60 2.29 -23.26 -26.60
CA TYR A 60 0.91 -23.68 -26.40
C TYR A 60 0.82 -25.19 -26.16
N THR A 61 1.61 -25.69 -25.21
CA THR A 61 1.67 -27.11 -24.82
C THR A 61 0.93 -27.36 -23.51
N GLU A 62 0.53 -28.60 -23.25
CA GLU A 62 -0.17 -29.00 -22.02
C GLU A 62 0.64 -28.70 -20.75
N ALA A 63 1.95 -28.95 -20.79
CA ALA A 63 2.85 -28.61 -19.69
C ALA A 63 2.83 -27.12 -19.34
N ILE A 64 2.64 -26.25 -20.35
CA ILE A 64 2.50 -24.81 -20.15
C ILE A 64 1.09 -24.49 -19.60
N VAL A 65 0.03 -25.14 -20.08
CA VAL A 65 -1.31 -24.94 -19.50
C VAL A 65 -1.32 -25.25 -17.99
N GLU A 66 -0.74 -26.37 -17.57
CA GLU A 66 -0.61 -26.76 -16.16
C GLU A 66 0.32 -25.83 -15.38
N MET A 67 1.40 -25.31 -15.99
CA MET A 67 2.26 -24.30 -15.35
C MET A 67 1.49 -23.03 -14.98
N TYR A 68 0.52 -22.61 -15.80
CA TYR A 68 -0.25 -21.39 -15.61
C TYR A 68 -1.50 -21.58 -14.73
N ARG A 69 -1.96 -22.82 -14.56
CA ARG A 69 -3.16 -23.17 -13.79
C ARG A 69 -3.01 -22.76 -12.32
N GLY A 70 -3.97 -22.02 -11.80
CA GLY A 70 -4.03 -21.57 -10.40
C GLY A 70 -2.98 -20.54 -9.98
N LYS A 71 -2.11 -20.08 -10.90
CA LYS A 71 -1.02 -19.15 -10.61
C LYS A 71 -1.45 -17.70 -10.74
N LYS A 72 -0.87 -16.82 -9.92
CA LYS A 72 -1.11 -15.37 -10.03
C LYS A 72 -0.29 -14.76 -11.16
N ARG A 73 -0.76 -13.66 -11.74
CA ARG A 73 -0.15 -12.96 -12.89
C ARG A 73 1.35 -12.65 -12.76
N HIS A 74 1.83 -12.37 -11.55
CA HIS A 74 3.24 -12.04 -11.29
C HIS A 74 4.12 -13.28 -11.01
N GLU A 75 3.52 -14.43 -10.74
CA GLU A 75 4.23 -15.70 -10.47
C GLU A 75 4.67 -16.40 -11.76
N VAL A 76 4.04 -16.05 -12.89
CA VAL A 76 4.27 -16.65 -14.20
C VAL A 76 4.64 -15.59 -15.23
N PRO A 77 5.47 -15.92 -16.24
CA PRO A 77 5.84 -14.97 -17.27
C PRO A 77 4.61 -14.53 -18.09
N PRO A 78 4.67 -13.36 -18.76
CA PRO A 78 3.52 -12.86 -19.50
C PRO A 78 3.04 -13.84 -20.58
N HIS A 79 1.78 -14.26 -20.47
CA HIS A 79 1.14 -15.13 -21.45
C HIS A 79 -0.38 -14.93 -21.51
N VAL A 80 -1.01 -15.20 -22.67
CA VAL A 80 -2.48 -15.18 -22.85
C VAL A 80 -3.19 -16.09 -21.83
N TYR A 81 -2.56 -17.20 -21.45
CA TYR A 81 -3.08 -18.11 -20.43
C TYR A 81 -3.17 -17.49 -19.04
N ALA A 82 -2.22 -16.64 -18.64
CA ALA A 82 -2.30 -15.95 -17.34
C ALA A 82 -3.42 -14.90 -17.31
N VAL A 83 -3.68 -14.22 -18.43
CA VAL A 83 -4.83 -13.30 -18.54
C VAL A 83 -6.13 -14.09 -18.45
N THR A 84 -6.19 -15.23 -19.14
CA THR A 84 -7.35 -16.13 -19.14
C THR A 84 -7.62 -16.71 -17.75
N GLU A 85 -6.59 -17.18 -17.06
CA GLU A 85 -6.67 -17.71 -15.70
C GLU A 85 -7.08 -16.62 -14.70
N GLY A 86 -6.54 -15.40 -14.84
CA GLY A 86 -6.94 -14.26 -14.03
C GLY A 86 -8.43 -13.95 -14.18
N ALA A 87 -8.92 -13.86 -15.42
CA ALA A 87 -10.33 -13.61 -15.71
C ALA A 87 -11.23 -14.77 -15.21
N TYR A 88 -10.83 -16.02 -15.44
CA TYR A 88 -11.57 -17.20 -14.97
C TYR A 88 -11.64 -17.25 -13.43
N ARG A 89 -10.54 -16.94 -12.75
CA ARG A 89 -10.49 -16.92 -11.28
C ARG A 89 -11.29 -15.76 -10.69
N SER A 90 -11.20 -14.56 -11.26
CA SER A 90 -12.02 -13.41 -10.85
C SER A 90 -13.51 -13.71 -11.04
N MET A 91 -13.90 -14.30 -12.17
CA MET A 91 -15.29 -14.74 -12.40
C MET A 91 -15.78 -15.69 -11.32
N LEU A 92 -14.96 -16.67 -10.92
CA LEU A 92 -15.33 -17.64 -9.87
C LEU A 92 -15.32 -17.04 -8.45
N GLN A 93 -14.40 -16.12 -8.18
CA GLN A 93 -14.22 -15.51 -6.86
C GLN A 93 -15.27 -14.43 -6.59
N ASP A 94 -15.48 -13.56 -7.55
CA ASP A 94 -16.35 -12.38 -7.43
C ASP A 94 -17.80 -12.72 -7.80
N ARG A 95 -18.02 -13.87 -8.47
CA ARG A 95 -19.31 -14.33 -9.01
C ARG A 95 -19.94 -13.35 -10.00
N GLU A 96 -19.13 -12.49 -10.58
CA GLU A 96 -19.51 -11.53 -11.61
C GLU A 96 -19.01 -12.01 -12.98
N ASP A 97 -19.76 -11.64 -14.01
CA ASP A 97 -19.41 -11.96 -15.39
C ASP A 97 -18.14 -11.21 -15.81
N GLN A 98 -17.28 -11.89 -16.56
CA GLN A 98 -15.99 -11.32 -17.00
C GLN A 98 -15.91 -11.29 -18.52
N SER A 99 -15.02 -10.46 -19.07
CA SER A 99 -14.79 -10.43 -20.51
C SER A 99 -13.31 -10.31 -20.89
N ILE A 100 -12.95 -10.91 -22.02
CA ILE A 100 -11.62 -10.84 -22.64
C ILE A 100 -11.79 -10.26 -24.04
N LEU A 101 -11.24 -9.07 -24.26
CA LEU A 101 -11.30 -8.36 -25.53
C LEU A 101 -9.96 -8.45 -26.26
N CYS A 102 -9.97 -8.97 -27.48
CA CYS A 102 -8.79 -9.01 -28.36
C CYS A 102 -8.86 -7.88 -29.39
N THR A 103 -7.95 -6.91 -29.29
CA THR A 103 -7.89 -5.73 -30.17
C THR A 103 -6.59 -5.70 -30.97
N GLY A 104 -6.60 -4.99 -32.11
CA GLY A 104 -5.43 -4.83 -32.99
C GLY A 104 -5.77 -4.68 -34.47
N GLU A 105 -4.80 -4.25 -35.27
CA GLU A 105 -4.90 -4.17 -36.73
C GLU A 105 -5.14 -5.56 -37.37
N SER A 106 -5.61 -5.57 -38.62
CA SER A 106 -5.70 -6.83 -39.37
C SER A 106 -4.35 -7.54 -39.48
N GLY A 107 -4.33 -8.85 -39.26
CA GLY A 107 -3.09 -9.65 -39.18
C GLY A 107 -2.41 -9.69 -37.80
N ALA A 108 -2.84 -8.90 -36.82
CA ALA A 108 -2.24 -8.86 -35.48
C ALA A 108 -2.41 -10.16 -34.63
N GLY A 109 -3.06 -11.20 -35.15
CA GLY A 109 -3.22 -12.49 -34.46
C GLY A 109 -4.36 -12.55 -33.44
N LYS A 110 -5.37 -11.67 -33.53
CA LYS A 110 -6.54 -11.63 -32.63
C LYS A 110 -7.25 -12.98 -32.54
N THR A 111 -7.70 -13.50 -33.68
CA THR A 111 -8.39 -14.79 -33.78
C THR A 111 -7.54 -15.95 -33.27
N GLU A 112 -6.23 -15.94 -33.55
CA GLU A 112 -5.31 -16.95 -33.02
C GLU A 112 -5.22 -16.89 -31.48
N ASN A 113 -5.11 -15.69 -30.90
CA ASN A 113 -5.12 -15.53 -29.44
C ASN A 113 -6.45 -15.96 -28.83
N THR A 114 -7.59 -15.62 -29.44
CA THR A 114 -8.92 -16.08 -29.02
C THR A 114 -9.02 -17.60 -29.01
N LYS A 115 -8.51 -18.29 -30.04
CA LYS A 115 -8.41 -19.76 -30.03
C LYS A 115 -7.61 -20.28 -28.85
N LYS A 116 -6.50 -19.62 -28.49
CA LYS A 116 -5.67 -20.01 -27.34
C LYS A 116 -6.37 -19.79 -26.00
N VAL A 117 -7.12 -18.70 -25.84
CA VAL A 117 -7.97 -18.46 -24.66
C VAL A 117 -8.99 -19.59 -24.52
N ILE A 118 -9.72 -19.92 -25.59
CA ILE A 118 -10.71 -21.01 -25.60
C ILE A 118 -10.05 -22.35 -25.31
N GLN A 119 -8.90 -22.64 -25.92
CA GLN A 119 -8.14 -23.87 -25.70
C GLN A 119 -7.73 -24.03 -24.23
N TYR A 120 -7.30 -22.93 -23.58
CA TYR A 120 -6.95 -22.94 -22.17
C TYR A 120 -8.16 -23.22 -21.28
N LEU A 121 -9.26 -22.49 -21.49
CA LEU A 121 -10.49 -22.66 -20.72
C LEU A 121 -11.06 -24.07 -20.89
N ALA A 122 -11.05 -24.60 -22.12
CA ALA A 122 -11.47 -25.96 -22.41
C ALA A 122 -10.64 -27.01 -21.65
N HIS A 123 -9.37 -26.73 -21.36
CA HIS A 123 -8.53 -27.64 -20.58
C HIS A 123 -8.73 -27.46 -19.06
N VAL A 124 -8.81 -26.22 -18.57
CA VAL A 124 -8.89 -25.91 -17.13
C VAL A 124 -10.28 -26.14 -16.55
N ALA A 125 -11.33 -25.85 -17.32
CA ALA A 125 -12.73 -26.00 -16.89
C ALA A 125 -13.28 -27.43 -17.11
N SER A 126 -12.55 -28.31 -17.79
CA SER A 126 -13.00 -29.69 -17.99
C SER A 126 -12.95 -30.46 -16.68
N SER A 127 -14.10 -30.93 -16.20
CA SER A 127 -14.18 -31.83 -15.05
C SER A 127 -13.71 -33.22 -15.49
N PRO A 128 -12.72 -33.86 -14.82
CA PRO A 128 -12.36 -35.23 -15.10
C PRO A 128 -13.50 -36.15 -14.62
N LYS A 129 -14.55 -36.31 -15.42
CA LYS A 129 -15.53 -37.37 -15.21
C LYS A 129 -14.80 -38.69 -15.40
N GLY A 130 -14.62 -39.42 -14.30
CA GLY A 130 -13.78 -40.61 -14.17
C GLY A 130 -14.07 -41.72 -15.18
N ARG A 131 -13.45 -41.64 -16.37
CA ARG A 131 -13.14 -42.81 -17.19
C ARG A 131 -11.66 -43.14 -17.05
N LYS A 132 -11.30 -43.70 -15.90
CA LYS A 132 -10.16 -44.63 -15.85
C LYS A 132 -10.71 -46.00 -16.21
N GLU A 133 -10.77 -46.33 -17.49
CA GLU A 133 -10.76 -47.73 -17.88
C GLU A 133 -9.33 -48.25 -17.68
N PRO A 134 -9.11 -49.28 -16.84
CA PRO A 134 -7.78 -49.84 -16.62
C PRO A 134 -7.40 -50.70 -17.83
N GLY A 135 -6.43 -50.26 -18.65
CA GLY A 135 -5.81 -51.15 -19.63
C GLY A 135 -5.22 -50.55 -20.91
N VAL A 136 -5.38 -49.26 -21.22
CA VAL A 136 -4.84 -48.68 -22.46
C VAL A 136 -3.63 -47.79 -22.14
N PRO A 137 -2.43 -48.05 -22.73
CA PRO A 137 -1.26 -47.22 -22.49
C PRO A 137 -1.49 -45.80 -23.01
N ALA A 138 -1.01 -44.83 -22.23
CA ALA A 138 -1.08 -43.40 -22.52
C ALA A 138 -0.29 -43.05 -23.78
N ALA A 139 -0.97 -43.06 -24.93
CA ALA A 139 -0.46 -42.56 -26.20
C ALA A 139 -1.17 -41.23 -26.55
N SER A 140 -0.46 -40.12 -26.30
CA SER A 140 -0.42 -38.83 -27.02
C SER A 140 -1.69 -38.17 -27.58
N THR A 141 -2.90 -38.61 -27.23
CA THR A 141 -4.14 -38.11 -27.85
C THR A 141 -5.07 -37.62 -26.75
N LEU A 142 -5.24 -36.30 -26.71
CA LEU A 142 -6.08 -35.57 -25.77
C LEU A 142 -7.50 -36.14 -25.73
N SER A 143 -7.93 -36.62 -24.58
CA SER A 143 -9.34 -36.95 -24.33
C SER A 143 -10.07 -35.69 -23.85
N TYR A 144 -10.31 -34.74 -24.75
CA TYR A 144 -11.22 -33.61 -24.49
C TYR A 144 -12.63 -34.13 -24.20
N GLY A 145 -13.39 -33.43 -23.34
CA GLY A 145 -14.83 -33.66 -23.24
C GLY A 145 -15.54 -33.35 -24.57
N GLU A 146 -16.73 -33.92 -24.76
CA GLU A 146 -17.48 -33.80 -26.03
C GLU A 146 -17.82 -32.34 -26.37
N LEU A 147 -18.12 -31.51 -25.35
CA LEU A 147 -18.48 -30.10 -25.54
C LEU A 147 -17.26 -29.25 -25.92
N GLU A 148 -16.12 -29.52 -25.30
CA GLU A 148 -14.85 -28.85 -25.53
C GLU A 148 -14.33 -29.13 -26.95
N ARG A 149 -14.47 -30.39 -27.40
CA ARG A 149 -14.19 -30.77 -28.79
C ARG A 149 -15.14 -30.06 -29.75
N GLN A 150 -16.42 -29.95 -29.44
CA GLN A 150 -17.39 -29.24 -30.26
C GLN A 150 -17.08 -27.75 -30.37
N LEU A 151 -16.74 -27.10 -29.26
CA LEU A 151 -16.38 -25.68 -29.20
C LEU A 151 -15.18 -25.34 -30.10
N LEU A 152 -14.12 -26.15 -30.05
CA LEU A 152 -12.92 -25.95 -30.88
C LEU A 152 -13.21 -26.16 -32.38
N GLN A 153 -14.17 -27.01 -32.73
CA GLN A 153 -14.56 -27.31 -34.11
C GLN A 153 -15.51 -26.28 -34.72
N ALA A 154 -16.06 -25.34 -33.94
CA ALA A 154 -16.88 -24.25 -34.48
C ALA A 154 -16.04 -23.24 -35.28
N ASN A 155 -14.77 -23.04 -34.92
CA ASN A 155 -13.91 -22.02 -35.52
C ASN A 155 -13.58 -22.31 -37.01
N PRO A 156 -13.12 -23.50 -37.43
CA PRO A 156 -12.87 -23.79 -38.85
C PRO A 156 -14.09 -23.52 -39.75
N ILE A 157 -15.30 -23.76 -39.24
CA ILE A 157 -16.55 -23.51 -39.97
C ILE A 157 -16.78 -22.01 -40.14
N LEU A 158 -16.62 -21.22 -39.07
CA LEU A 158 -16.76 -19.78 -39.13
C LEU A 158 -15.68 -19.15 -40.02
N GLU A 159 -14.46 -19.66 -40.01
CA GLU A 159 -13.39 -19.20 -40.89
C GLU A 159 -13.68 -19.51 -42.36
N ALA A 160 -14.19 -20.70 -42.68
CA ALA A 160 -14.54 -21.05 -44.04
C ALA A 160 -15.60 -20.08 -44.62
N PHE A 161 -16.66 -19.78 -43.87
CA PHE A 161 -17.79 -18.97 -44.36
C PHE A 161 -17.65 -17.46 -44.10
N GLY A 162 -16.85 -17.06 -43.13
CA GLY A 162 -16.75 -15.67 -42.65
C GLY A 162 -15.41 -15.00 -42.92
N ASN A 163 -14.34 -15.76 -43.21
CA ASN A 163 -13.03 -15.18 -43.50
C ASN A 163 -12.75 -15.08 -45.00
N ALA A 164 -11.90 -14.12 -45.34
CA ALA A 164 -11.40 -13.92 -46.68
C ALA A 164 -9.97 -13.35 -46.66
N LYS A 165 -9.25 -13.55 -47.77
CA LYS A 165 -7.95 -12.93 -47.99
C LYS A 165 -8.08 -11.44 -48.33
N THR A 166 -7.30 -10.62 -47.63
CA THR A 166 -7.09 -9.19 -47.92
C THR A 166 -5.64 -8.96 -48.35
N VAL A 167 -5.32 -7.72 -48.73
CA VAL A 167 -3.93 -7.34 -49.08
C VAL A 167 -2.96 -7.53 -47.92
N LYS A 168 -3.43 -7.39 -46.67
CA LYS A 168 -2.60 -7.43 -45.45
C LYS A 168 -2.65 -8.77 -44.71
N ASN A 169 -3.71 -9.56 -44.90
CA ASN A 169 -3.94 -10.78 -44.13
C ASN A 169 -4.58 -11.86 -45.01
N ASP A 170 -3.96 -13.04 -45.08
CA ASP A 170 -4.42 -14.15 -45.90
C ASP A 170 -5.69 -14.83 -45.37
N ASN A 171 -6.00 -14.73 -44.08
CA ASN A 171 -7.17 -15.30 -43.42
C ASN A 171 -7.81 -14.27 -42.48
N SER A 172 -8.41 -13.23 -43.05
CA SER A 172 -9.00 -12.10 -42.30
C SER A 172 -10.47 -12.36 -41.98
N SER A 173 -10.86 -12.29 -40.71
CA SER A 173 -12.27 -12.34 -40.31
C SER A 173 -13.01 -11.12 -40.83
N ARG A 174 -14.05 -11.35 -41.65
CA ARG A 174 -14.90 -10.30 -42.25
C ARG A 174 -16.27 -10.25 -41.61
N PHE A 175 -16.35 -10.73 -40.38
CA PHE A 175 -17.53 -10.63 -39.54
C PHE A 175 -17.16 -10.25 -38.11
N GLY A 176 -18.04 -9.51 -37.45
CA GLY A 176 -17.86 -9.08 -36.07
C GLY A 176 -19.00 -9.53 -35.15
N PRO A 177 -18.78 -9.67 -33.83
CA PRO A 177 -19.85 -9.73 -32.84
C PRO A 177 -20.53 -8.35 -32.69
N PRO A 178 -21.83 -8.29 -32.32
CA PRO A 178 -22.56 -7.03 -32.19
C PRO A 178 -22.09 -6.16 -31.01
N PRO A 179 -22.35 -4.84 -31.06
CA PRO A 179 -22.36 -4.00 -29.88
C PRO A 179 -23.77 -3.86 -29.32
N GLN A 180 -24.09 -4.57 -28.23
CA GLN A 180 -25.02 -4.11 -27.19
C GLN A 180 -25.32 -5.20 -26.13
N VAL A 181 -25.10 -4.79 -24.87
CA VAL A 181 -25.92 -5.04 -23.67
C VAL A 181 -27.03 -6.09 -23.87
N LEU A 182 -26.89 -7.26 -23.27
CA LEU A 182 -28.02 -8.17 -23.07
C LEU A 182 -29.00 -7.54 -22.06
N PRO A 183 -30.31 -7.58 -22.32
CA PRO A 183 -31.31 -7.08 -21.40
C PRO A 183 -31.33 -7.93 -20.13
N THR A 184 -31.37 -7.26 -18.99
CA THR A 184 -31.80 -7.79 -17.70
C THR A 184 -33.05 -8.66 -17.89
N LEU A 185 -32.91 -9.97 -17.72
CA LEU A 185 -34.05 -10.87 -17.52
C LEU A 185 -34.48 -10.82 -16.05
N PRO A 186 -35.78 -11.00 -15.77
CA PRO A 186 -36.36 -10.59 -14.51
C PRO A 186 -35.93 -11.49 -13.35
N GLU A 187 -35.56 -10.79 -12.29
CA GLU A 187 -35.48 -11.19 -10.89
C GLU A 187 -36.59 -12.17 -10.49
N GLN A 188 -36.28 -13.45 -10.27
CA GLN A 188 -36.96 -14.27 -9.27
C GLN A 188 -36.28 -15.63 -9.00
N VAL A 189 -36.17 -15.91 -7.70
CA VAL A 189 -35.95 -17.19 -7.00
C VAL A 189 -34.51 -17.59 -6.66
N SER A 190 -34.28 -17.56 -5.35
CA SER A 190 -33.18 -17.99 -4.51
C SER A 190 -33.02 -19.51 -4.38
N ASP A 191 -31.84 -20.07 -4.68
CA ASP A 191 -31.03 -20.97 -3.80
C ASP A 191 -29.69 -21.40 -4.49
N PRO A 192 -28.57 -21.64 -3.79
CA PRO A 192 -27.25 -21.83 -4.40
C PRO A 192 -26.83 -23.31 -4.51
N GLY A 193 -26.70 -23.80 -5.75
CA GLY A 193 -26.03 -25.06 -6.08
C GLY A 193 -25.02 -24.87 -7.21
N ILE A 194 -23.72 -24.87 -6.89
CA ILE A 194 -22.65 -24.52 -7.84
C ILE A 194 -22.26 -25.76 -8.67
N SER A 195 -22.43 -25.66 -9.99
CA SER A 195 -21.79 -26.55 -10.97
C SER A 195 -21.27 -25.69 -12.13
N VAL A 196 -19.94 -25.60 -12.23
CA VAL A 196 -19.23 -24.89 -13.30
C VAL A 196 -19.25 -25.79 -14.55
N ASN A 197 -20.33 -25.75 -15.32
CA ASN A 197 -20.46 -26.47 -16.59
C ASN A 197 -21.19 -25.59 -17.58
N GLY A 198 -20.46 -24.68 -18.23
CA GLY A 198 -21.02 -23.79 -19.24
C GLY A 198 -19.99 -22.84 -19.81
N LEU A 199 -18.99 -23.36 -20.53
CA LEU A 199 -18.29 -22.54 -21.53
C LEU A 199 -19.28 -22.28 -22.67
N GLN A 200 -20.13 -21.29 -22.49
CA GLN A 200 -21.00 -20.85 -23.56
C GLN A 200 -20.27 -19.76 -24.34
N GLN A 201 -19.64 -20.14 -25.45
CA GLN A 201 -19.38 -19.19 -26.52
C GLN A 201 -20.75 -18.83 -27.09
N ILE A 202 -21.42 -17.84 -26.48
CA ILE A 202 -22.55 -17.19 -27.11
C ILE A 202 -21.93 -16.44 -28.29
N LEU A 203 -21.94 -17.05 -29.49
CA LEU A 203 -21.91 -16.24 -30.70
C LEU A 203 -23.23 -15.47 -30.61
N GLY A 204 -23.20 -14.22 -30.11
CA GLY A 204 -24.40 -13.40 -29.89
C GLY A 204 -25.36 -13.52 -31.07
N PRO A 205 -26.69 -13.47 -30.87
CA PRO A 205 -27.64 -13.56 -31.97
C PRO A 205 -27.31 -12.46 -32.98
N ALA A 206 -26.67 -12.81 -34.10
CA ALA A 206 -26.19 -11.84 -35.08
C ALA A 206 -27.35 -10.93 -35.53
N PRO A 207 -27.36 -9.64 -35.12
CA PRO A 207 -28.24 -8.62 -35.69
C PRO A 207 -27.61 -8.09 -36.99
N ARG A 208 -28.34 -7.22 -37.69
CA ARG A 208 -28.41 -7.12 -39.17
C ARG A 208 -27.14 -6.75 -39.96
N ASP A 209 -25.98 -6.44 -39.40
CA ASP A 209 -24.97 -5.65 -40.13
C ASP A 209 -23.50 -6.03 -39.94
N LEU A 210 -23.13 -7.30 -39.71
CA LEU A 210 -21.74 -7.67 -39.39
C LEU A 210 -21.11 -8.74 -40.29
N LEU A 211 -21.56 -8.90 -41.53
CA LEU A 211 -20.82 -9.67 -42.54
C LEU A 211 -20.56 -8.74 -43.73
N GLU A 212 -19.31 -8.68 -44.21
CA GLU A 212 -18.94 -7.87 -45.37
C GLU A 212 -19.50 -8.45 -46.69
N LYS A 213 -20.83 -8.39 -46.86
CA LYS A 213 -21.57 -9.02 -47.96
C LYS A 213 -21.18 -8.50 -49.33
N SER A 214 -20.64 -7.28 -49.44
CA SER A 214 -20.08 -6.74 -50.68
C SER A 214 -18.99 -7.65 -51.27
N ARG A 215 -18.19 -8.28 -50.43
CA ARG A 215 -17.09 -9.17 -50.83
C ARG A 215 -17.56 -10.47 -51.50
N ALA A 216 -18.79 -10.91 -51.25
CA ALA A 216 -19.35 -12.09 -51.92
C ALA A 216 -19.51 -11.90 -53.43
N ILE A 217 -19.61 -10.65 -53.90
CA ILE A 217 -19.86 -10.34 -55.32
C ILE A 217 -18.71 -9.61 -56.01
N ARG A 218 -17.94 -8.81 -55.28
CA ARG A 218 -16.89 -7.95 -55.83
C ARG A 218 -15.74 -7.86 -54.83
N GLN A 219 -14.53 -8.14 -55.29
CA GLN A 219 -13.32 -8.06 -54.48
C GLN A 219 -12.43 -6.90 -54.97
N ALA A 220 -11.66 -6.30 -54.06
CA ALA A 220 -10.63 -5.34 -54.45
C ALA A 220 -9.47 -6.07 -55.15
N LYS A 221 -8.54 -5.31 -55.75
CA LYS A 221 -7.38 -5.88 -56.43
C LYS A 221 -6.54 -6.71 -55.44
N ASP A 222 -6.16 -7.93 -55.85
CA ASP A 222 -5.36 -8.88 -55.06
C ASP A 222 -6.04 -9.43 -53.77
N GLU A 223 -7.36 -9.21 -53.61
CA GLU A 223 -8.16 -9.80 -52.52
C GLU A 223 -9.03 -10.96 -53.00
N CYS A 224 -9.29 -11.96 -52.16
CA CYS A 224 -10.18 -13.08 -52.51
C CYS A 224 -11.57 -12.90 -51.89
N SER A 225 -12.53 -13.66 -52.42
CA SER A 225 -13.84 -13.82 -51.76
C SER A 225 -13.74 -14.75 -50.54
N PHE A 226 -14.87 -15.07 -49.91
CA PHE A 226 -14.91 -15.97 -48.76
C PHE A 226 -14.31 -17.36 -49.08
N HIS A 227 -13.55 -17.93 -48.15
CA HIS A 227 -12.78 -19.16 -48.38
C HIS A 227 -13.63 -20.34 -48.83
N ILE A 228 -14.86 -20.47 -48.32
CA ILE A 228 -15.78 -21.56 -48.65
C ILE A 228 -16.06 -21.68 -50.15
N PHE A 229 -16.05 -20.58 -50.91
CA PHE A 229 -16.25 -20.63 -52.36
C PHE A 229 -15.12 -21.41 -53.05
N TYR A 230 -13.87 -21.13 -52.68
CA TYR A 230 -12.71 -21.78 -53.27
C TYR A 230 -12.56 -23.21 -52.75
N GLN A 231 -12.75 -23.42 -51.45
CA GLN A 231 -12.76 -24.74 -50.82
C GLN A 231 -13.79 -25.68 -51.46
N LEU A 232 -15.01 -25.19 -51.76
CA LEU A 232 -16.04 -25.99 -52.44
C LEU A 232 -15.62 -26.37 -53.87
N LEU A 233 -15.06 -25.43 -54.64
CA LEU A 233 -14.66 -25.68 -56.03
C LEU A 233 -13.43 -26.62 -56.13
N GLY A 234 -12.45 -26.45 -55.23
CA GLY A 234 -11.26 -27.27 -55.16
C GLY A 234 -11.49 -28.64 -54.50
N GLY A 235 -12.28 -28.69 -53.44
CA GLY A 235 -12.44 -29.85 -52.57
C GLY A 235 -13.62 -30.76 -52.85
N ALA A 236 -14.66 -30.31 -53.57
CA ALA A 236 -15.82 -31.16 -53.87
C ALA A 236 -15.44 -32.34 -54.79
N GLY A 237 -15.90 -33.54 -54.41
CA GLY A 237 -15.80 -34.73 -55.27
C GLY A 237 -16.68 -34.60 -56.52
N GLU A 238 -16.44 -35.46 -57.52
CA GLU A 238 -17.13 -35.39 -58.83
C GLU A 238 -18.66 -35.50 -58.72
N GLN A 239 -19.16 -36.38 -57.83
CA GLN A 239 -20.60 -36.51 -57.56
C GLN A 239 -21.20 -35.22 -57.01
N LEU A 240 -20.58 -34.65 -55.97
CA LEU A 240 -21.04 -33.40 -55.36
C LEU A 240 -20.96 -32.22 -56.34
N LYS A 241 -19.96 -32.19 -57.23
CA LYS A 241 -19.85 -31.20 -58.30
C LYS A 241 -21.00 -31.29 -59.30
N ALA A 242 -21.40 -32.50 -59.69
CA ALA A 242 -22.54 -32.72 -60.57
C ALA A 242 -23.86 -32.29 -59.90
N ASP A 243 -24.07 -32.68 -58.64
CA ASP A 243 -25.30 -32.37 -57.90
C ASP A 243 -25.47 -30.86 -57.64
N LEU A 244 -24.36 -30.17 -57.37
CA LEU A 244 -24.34 -28.75 -57.11
C LEU A 244 -24.15 -27.88 -58.37
N LEU A 245 -24.04 -28.49 -59.56
CA LEU A 245 -23.85 -27.81 -60.84
C LEU A 245 -22.60 -26.89 -60.84
N LEU A 246 -21.50 -27.37 -60.26
CA LEU A 246 -20.27 -26.60 -60.10
C LEU A 246 -19.41 -26.61 -61.37
N GLU A 247 -18.81 -25.46 -61.66
CA GLU A 247 -17.90 -25.25 -62.78
C GLU A 247 -16.50 -24.86 -62.29
N PRO A 248 -15.46 -24.89 -63.13
CA PRO A 248 -14.16 -24.33 -62.77
C PRO A 248 -14.24 -22.87 -62.31
N CYS A 249 -13.37 -22.46 -61.37
CA CYS A 249 -13.37 -21.12 -60.76
C CYS A 249 -13.39 -19.96 -61.79
N SER A 250 -12.74 -20.14 -62.94
CA SER A 250 -12.68 -19.14 -64.01
C SER A 250 -14.04 -18.82 -64.66
N HIS A 251 -15.05 -19.67 -64.50
CA HIS A 251 -16.38 -19.46 -65.07
C HIS A 251 -17.30 -18.61 -64.19
N TYR A 252 -16.88 -18.27 -62.96
CA TYR A 252 -17.69 -17.49 -62.02
C TYR A 252 -17.29 -16.02 -62.01
N ARG A 253 -18.19 -15.14 -62.48
CA ARG A 253 -17.92 -13.68 -62.54
C ARG A 253 -17.70 -13.03 -61.18
N PHE A 254 -18.31 -13.56 -60.12
CA PHE A 254 -18.15 -13.06 -58.75
C PHE A 254 -16.81 -13.42 -58.10
N LEU A 255 -16.00 -14.26 -58.74
CA LEU A 255 -14.66 -14.62 -58.27
C LEU A 255 -13.62 -13.93 -59.17
N THR A 256 -13.31 -12.66 -58.89
CA THR A 256 -12.45 -11.86 -59.79
C THR A 256 -10.96 -12.18 -59.65
N ASN A 257 -10.52 -12.53 -58.44
CA ASN A 257 -9.15 -12.97 -58.17
C ASN A 257 -9.23 -14.43 -57.74
N GLY A 258 -8.55 -15.33 -58.47
CA GLY A 258 -8.60 -16.77 -58.24
C GLY A 258 -8.14 -17.20 -56.84
N PRO A 259 -8.09 -18.52 -56.57
CA PRO A 259 -7.70 -19.04 -55.26
C PRO A 259 -6.30 -18.59 -54.85
N SER A 260 -6.13 -18.25 -53.57
CA SER A 260 -4.85 -17.84 -52.99
C SER A 260 -3.95 -19.02 -52.61
N SER A 261 -4.53 -20.21 -52.48
CA SER A 261 -3.88 -21.44 -52.02
C SER A 261 -3.84 -22.50 -53.12
N SER A 262 -2.95 -23.48 -52.95
CA SER A 262 -2.87 -24.60 -53.90
C SER A 262 -4.17 -25.44 -53.88
N PRO A 263 -4.60 -26.02 -55.01
CA PRO A 263 -5.81 -26.86 -55.05
C PRO A 263 -5.79 -28.04 -54.07
N SER A 264 -4.60 -28.58 -53.75
CA SER A 264 -4.42 -29.62 -52.73
C SER A 264 -4.73 -29.11 -51.32
N GLN A 265 -4.28 -27.90 -50.99
CA GLN A 265 -4.53 -27.29 -49.69
C GLN A 265 -6.00 -26.91 -49.51
N GLU A 266 -6.67 -26.43 -50.56
CA GLU A 266 -8.12 -26.15 -50.53
C GLU A 266 -8.95 -27.40 -50.30
N ARG A 267 -8.51 -28.53 -50.87
CA ARG A 267 -9.15 -29.83 -50.67
C ARG A 267 -9.02 -30.32 -49.24
N GLU A 268 -7.86 -30.14 -48.61
CA GLU A 268 -7.66 -30.47 -47.19
C GLU A 268 -8.52 -29.60 -46.29
N LEU A 269 -8.50 -28.27 -46.48
CA LEU A 269 -9.31 -27.32 -45.71
C LEU A 269 -10.83 -27.57 -45.87
N PHE A 270 -11.27 -27.94 -47.07
CA PHE A 270 -12.66 -28.33 -47.31
C PHE A 270 -13.03 -29.61 -46.54
N HIS A 271 -12.13 -30.60 -46.53
CA HIS A 271 -12.38 -31.85 -45.79
C HIS A 271 -12.43 -31.58 -44.28
N GLU A 272 -11.53 -30.77 -43.75
CA GLU A 272 -11.52 -30.34 -42.35
C GLU A 272 -12.84 -29.65 -41.97
N THR A 273 -13.30 -28.71 -42.79
CA THR A 273 -14.57 -27.99 -42.58
C THR A 273 -15.78 -28.94 -42.55
N LEU A 274 -15.81 -29.93 -43.43
CA LEU A 274 -16.86 -30.95 -43.45
C LEU A 274 -16.83 -31.88 -42.23
N GLU A 275 -15.64 -32.27 -41.78
CA GLU A 275 -15.50 -33.05 -40.55
C GLU A 275 -15.92 -32.24 -39.32
N SER A 276 -15.57 -30.95 -39.24
CA SER A 276 -16.04 -30.06 -38.19
C SER A 276 -17.56 -29.95 -38.15
N LEU A 277 -18.23 -29.81 -39.32
CA LEU A 277 -19.69 -29.79 -39.42
C LEU A 277 -20.32 -31.10 -38.89
N LYS A 278 -19.72 -32.25 -39.20
CA LYS A 278 -20.20 -33.55 -38.69
C LYS A 278 -20.03 -33.66 -37.18
N VAL A 279 -18.90 -33.21 -36.62
CA VAL A 279 -18.65 -33.25 -35.15
C VAL A 279 -19.65 -32.39 -34.38
N LEU A 280 -20.09 -31.27 -34.95
CA LEU A 280 -21.13 -30.40 -34.40
C LEU A 280 -22.56 -30.91 -34.62
N GLY A 281 -22.72 -32.09 -35.22
CA GLY A 281 -24.02 -32.73 -35.39
C GLY A 281 -24.87 -32.13 -36.51
N PHE A 282 -24.24 -31.58 -37.56
CA PHE A 282 -24.95 -31.27 -38.81
C PHE A 282 -25.25 -32.57 -39.57
N THR A 283 -26.49 -32.69 -40.02
CA THR A 283 -26.89 -33.83 -40.86
C THR A 283 -26.33 -33.70 -42.27
N PRO A 284 -26.09 -34.82 -42.99
CA PRO A 284 -25.64 -34.77 -44.38
C PRO A 284 -26.55 -33.95 -45.30
N ASP A 285 -27.86 -33.94 -45.03
CA ASP A 285 -28.85 -33.16 -45.77
C ASP A 285 -28.73 -31.65 -45.50
N GLU A 286 -28.50 -31.25 -44.24
CA GLU A 286 -28.21 -29.85 -43.87
C GLU A 286 -26.94 -29.36 -44.57
N ILE A 287 -25.86 -30.16 -44.52
CA ILE A 287 -24.58 -29.83 -45.16
C ILE A 287 -24.77 -29.66 -46.67
N THR A 288 -25.42 -30.61 -47.34
CA THR A 288 -25.66 -30.55 -48.78
C THR A 288 -26.53 -29.34 -49.15
N SER A 289 -27.54 -29.03 -48.33
CA SER A 289 -28.40 -27.86 -48.53
C SER A 289 -27.63 -26.55 -48.36
N MET A 290 -26.72 -26.45 -47.38
CA MET A 290 -25.84 -25.29 -47.22
C MET A 290 -24.95 -25.10 -48.46
N LEU A 291 -24.28 -26.16 -48.91
CA LEU A 291 -23.41 -26.09 -50.09
C LEU A 291 -24.19 -25.77 -51.37
N ARG A 292 -25.46 -26.20 -51.45
CA ARG A 292 -26.39 -25.79 -52.52
C ARG A 292 -26.65 -24.30 -52.53
N MET A 293 -26.82 -23.68 -51.35
CA MET A 293 -26.96 -22.23 -51.23
C MET A 293 -25.67 -21.49 -51.63
N VAL A 294 -24.50 -22.00 -51.26
CA VAL A 294 -23.19 -21.46 -51.69
C VAL A 294 -23.05 -21.52 -53.21
N SER A 295 -23.39 -22.65 -53.83
CA SER A 295 -23.41 -22.79 -55.29
C SER A 295 -24.39 -21.81 -55.95
N ALA A 296 -25.59 -21.64 -55.39
CA ALA A 296 -26.57 -20.68 -55.90
C ALA A 296 -26.01 -19.24 -55.90
N VAL A 297 -25.30 -18.82 -54.86
CA VAL A 297 -24.63 -17.50 -54.79
C VAL A 297 -23.64 -17.31 -55.95
N LEU A 298 -22.86 -18.34 -56.28
CA LEU A 298 -21.94 -18.30 -57.44
C LEU A 298 -22.70 -18.20 -58.78
N GLN A 299 -23.79 -18.95 -58.94
CA GLN A 299 -24.60 -18.95 -60.16
C GLN A 299 -25.33 -17.62 -60.41
N PHE A 300 -25.69 -16.86 -59.36
CA PHE A 300 -26.20 -15.48 -59.51
C PHE A 300 -25.24 -14.60 -60.32
N GLY A 301 -23.92 -14.79 -60.16
CA GLY A 301 -22.91 -14.00 -60.87
C GLY A 301 -22.87 -14.26 -62.38
N ASN A 302 -23.30 -15.45 -62.80
CA ASN A 302 -23.21 -15.91 -64.19
C ASN A 302 -24.43 -15.52 -65.04
N ILE A 303 -25.47 -14.94 -64.44
CA ILE A 303 -26.60 -14.39 -65.19
C ILE A 303 -26.17 -13.11 -65.90
N VAL A 304 -26.29 -13.10 -67.23
CA VAL A 304 -25.91 -11.97 -68.09
C VAL A 304 -27.16 -11.26 -68.59
N LEU A 305 -27.31 -10.00 -68.21
CA LEU A 305 -28.38 -9.13 -68.67
C LEU A 305 -27.87 -8.21 -69.79
N LYS A 306 -28.68 -8.05 -70.85
CA LYS A 306 -28.38 -7.13 -71.96
C LYS A 306 -29.42 -6.02 -72.03
N ARG A 307 -28.97 -4.82 -72.38
CA ARG A 307 -29.85 -3.68 -72.68
C ARG A 307 -30.46 -3.89 -74.06
N GLU A 308 -31.78 -3.88 -74.15
CA GLU A 308 -32.48 -3.89 -75.43
C GLU A 308 -32.34 -2.54 -76.15
N ARG A 309 -32.14 -2.59 -77.48
CA ARG A 309 -31.91 -1.39 -78.30
C ARG A 309 -33.12 -0.46 -78.41
N ASN A 310 -34.33 -0.97 -78.20
CA ASN A 310 -35.56 -0.25 -78.54
C ASN A 310 -36.22 0.48 -77.35
N ASN A 311 -36.02 0.01 -76.11
CA ASN A 311 -36.79 0.47 -74.95
C ASN A 311 -35.95 0.63 -73.66
N ASP A 312 -34.62 0.47 -73.73
CA ASP A 312 -33.71 0.52 -72.57
C ASP A 312 -34.02 -0.47 -71.44
N GLN A 313 -34.86 -1.47 -71.72
CA GLN A 313 -35.24 -2.53 -70.79
C GLN A 313 -34.16 -3.61 -70.72
N ALA A 314 -34.08 -4.27 -69.56
CA ALA A 314 -33.26 -5.44 -69.37
C ALA A 314 -33.87 -6.65 -70.09
N SER A 315 -33.03 -7.41 -70.78
CA SER A 315 -33.36 -8.72 -71.36
C SER A 315 -32.37 -9.78 -70.89
N MET A 316 -32.82 -11.03 -70.80
CA MET A 316 -32.01 -12.20 -70.46
C MET A 316 -31.96 -13.13 -71.68
N PRO A 317 -31.01 -12.92 -72.62
CA PRO A 317 -30.95 -13.66 -73.87
C PRO A 317 -30.50 -15.11 -73.70
N ASP A 318 -29.62 -15.37 -72.72
CA ASP A 318 -29.26 -16.72 -72.28
C ASP A 318 -29.75 -16.91 -70.85
N ASN A 319 -30.69 -17.85 -70.67
CA ASN A 319 -31.25 -18.17 -69.38
C ASN A 319 -30.62 -19.43 -68.75
N THR A 320 -29.57 -20.02 -69.34
CA THR A 320 -28.93 -21.25 -68.84
C THR A 320 -28.45 -21.09 -67.39
N ALA A 321 -27.79 -19.98 -67.07
CA ALA A 321 -27.36 -19.68 -65.69
C ALA A 321 -28.56 -19.51 -64.75
N ALA A 322 -29.64 -18.87 -65.20
CA ALA A 322 -30.87 -18.73 -64.44
C ALA A 322 -31.59 -20.07 -64.23
N GLN A 323 -31.55 -20.99 -65.21
CA GLN A 323 -32.08 -22.35 -65.08
C GLN A 323 -31.32 -23.14 -64.01
N LYS A 324 -29.98 -23.09 -64.02
CA LYS A 324 -29.13 -23.72 -62.99
C LYS A 324 -29.44 -23.17 -61.60
N LEU A 325 -29.49 -21.83 -61.47
CA LEU A 325 -29.84 -21.16 -60.23
C LEU A 325 -31.23 -21.57 -59.71
N CYS A 326 -32.24 -21.53 -60.57
CA CYS A 326 -33.61 -21.89 -60.22
C CYS A 326 -33.73 -23.36 -59.81
N ARG A 327 -32.98 -24.27 -60.46
CA ARG A 327 -32.91 -25.68 -60.06
C ARG A 327 -32.32 -25.86 -58.67
N LEU A 328 -31.27 -25.10 -58.32
CA LEU A 328 -30.67 -25.14 -56.98
C LEU A 328 -31.60 -24.56 -55.90
N LEU A 329 -32.33 -23.50 -56.21
CA LEU A 329 -33.26 -22.84 -55.27
C LEU A 329 -34.67 -23.44 -55.24
N GLY A 330 -35.00 -24.36 -56.14
CA GLY A 330 -36.34 -24.93 -56.28
C GLY A 330 -37.39 -23.94 -56.80
N LEU A 331 -36.97 -22.99 -57.65
CA LEU A 331 -37.83 -21.93 -58.20
C LEU A 331 -38.20 -22.19 -59.67
N GLY A 332 -39.31 -21.61 -60.12
CA GLY A 332 -39.69 -21.60 -61.54
C GLY A 332 -38.89 -20.55 -62.32
N VAL A 333 -38.20 -20.95 -63.40
CA VAL A 333 -37.35 -20.07 -64.21
C VAL A 333 -38.14 -18.89 -64.80
N THR A 334 -39.35 -19.15 -65.28
CA THR A 334 -40.21 -18.12 -65.87
C THR A 334 -40.63 -17.07 -64.85
N ASP A 335 -40.93 -17.48 -63.63
CA ASP A 335 -41.37 -16.58 -62.56
C ASP A 335 -40.20 -15.78 -62.00
N PHE A 336 -39.03 -16.41 -61.87
CA PHE A 336 -37.79 -15.74 -61.49
C PHE A 336 -37.40 -14.66 -62.53
N SER A 337 -37.35 -15.01 -63.81
CA SER A 337 -37.04 -14.05 -64.88
C SER A 337 -38.07 -12.91 -64.93
N ARG A 338 -39.36 -13.21 -64.77
CA ARG A 338 -40.41 -12.18 -64.72
C ARG A 338 -40.27 -11.27 -63.50
N ALA A 339 -39.98 -11.83 -62.32
CA ALA A 339 -39.78 -11.06 -61.09
C ALA A 339 -38.55 -10.15 -61.16
N LEU A 340 -37.48 -10.59 -61.83
CA LEU A 340 -36.25 -9.81 -61.99
C LEU A 340 -36.40 -8.70 -63.05
N LEU A 341 -36.95 -9.02 -64.21
CA LEU A 341 -37.04 -8.08 -65.35
C LEU A 341 -38.27 -7.15 -65.25
N THR A 342 -39.37 -7.65 -64.70
CA THR A 342 -40.67 -6.96 -64.61
C THR A 342 -41.32 -7.17 -63.23
N PRO A 343 -40.69 -6.71 -62.13
CA PRO A 343 -41.22 -6.87 -60.78
C PRO A 343 -42.60 -6.22 -60.63
N ARG A 344 -43.46 -6.89 -59.86
CA ARG A 344 -44.76 -6.38 -59.42
C ARG A 344 -44.56 -5.57 -58.14
N ILE A 345 -44.48 -4.25 -58.27
CA ILE A 345 -44.19 -3.31 -57.19
C ILE A 345 -45.50 -2.80 -56.59
N LYS A 346 -45.59 -2.77 -55.26
CA LYS A 346 -46.74 -2.18 -54.56
C LYS A 346 -46.52 -0.67 -54.38
N VAL A 347 -47.42 0.15 -54.91
CA VAL A 347 -47.39 1.61 -54.78
C VAL A 347 -48.69 2.04 -54.10
N GLY A 348 -48.60 2.40 -52.81
CA GLY A 348 -49.80 2.64 -51.99
C GLY A 348 -50.61 1.36 -51.76
N ARG A 349 -51.85 1.32 -52.27
CA ARG A 349 -52.75 0.16 -52.17
C ARG A 349 -52.72 -0.75 -53.42
N ASP A 350 -52.23 -0.25 -54.55
CA ASP A 350 -52.26 -0.95 -55.84
C ASP A 350 -50.91 -1.60 -56.19
N TYR A 351 -50.96 -2.55 -57.12
CA TYR A 351 -49.78 -3.22 -57.66
C TYR A 351 -49.55 -2.83 -59.12
N VAL A 352 -48.35 -2.37 -59.43
CA VAL A 352 -47.94 -1.97 -60.77
C VAL A 352 -46.79 -2.86 -61.23
N GLN A 353 -46.86 -3.36 -62.46
CA GLN A 353 -45.72 -4.03 -63.11
C GLN A 353 -44.84 -2.98 -63.78
N LYS A 354 -43.55 -2.98 -63.44
CA LYS A 354 -42.57 -2.04 -64.00
C LYS A 354 -41.40 -2.82 -64.59
N ALA A 355 -41.14 -2.64 -65.87
CA ALA A 355 -39.92 -3.15 -66.51
C ALA A 355 -38.68 -2.44 -65.95
N GLN A 356 -37.63 -3.20 -65.63
CA GLN A 356 -36.37 -2.68 -65.10
C GLN A 356 -35.40 -2.36 -66.23
N THR A 357 -34.54 -1.36 -66.02
CA THR A 357 -33.34 -1.18 -66.87
C THR A 357 -32.29 -2.23 -66.56
N LYS A 358 -31.28 -2.37 -67.43
CA LYS A 358 -30.16 -3.30 -67.20
C LYS A 358 -29.49 -3.05 -65.84
N GLU A 359 -29.21 -1.80 -65.51
CA GLU A 359 -28.52 -1.41 -64.27
C GLU A 359 -29.36 -1.74 -63.04
N GLN A 360 -30.68 -1.53 -63.10
CA GLN A 360 -31.60 -1.85 -61.99
C GLN A 360 -31.71 -3.36 -61.79
N ALA A 361 -31.79 -4.13 -62.87
CA ALA A 361 -31.88 -5.59 -62.81
C ALA A 361 -30.54 -6.23 -62.38
N ASP A 362 -29.39 -5.70 -62.83
CA ASP A 362 -28.05 -6.10 -62.34
C ASP A 362 -27.92 -5.79 -60.83
N PHE A 363 -28.35 -4.60 -60.39
CA PHE A 363 -28.36 -4.24 -58.97
C PHE A 363 -29.25 -5.17 -58.13
N ALA A 364 -30.46 -5.48 -58.61
CA ALA A 364 -31.37 -6.40 -57.94
C ALA A 364 -30.79 -7.81 -57.84
N LEU A 365 -30.14 -8.30 -58.90
CA LEU A 365 -29.46 -9.59 -58.95
C LEU A 365 -28.30 -9.66 -57.93
N GLU A 366 -27.45 -8.63 -57.91
CA GLU A 366 -26.35 -8.50 -56.95
C GLU A 366 -26.86 -8.40 -55.50
N ALA A 367 -27.95 -7.66 -55.26
CA ALA A 367 -28.57 -7.56 -53.95
C ALA A 367 -29.16 -8.90 -53.48
N LEU A 368 -29.78 -9.68 -54.39
CA LEU A 368 -30.27 -11.02 -54.10
C LEU A 368 -29.13 -11.97 -53.73
N ALA A 369 -28.00 -11.93 -54.44
CA ALA A 369 -26.83 -12.74 -54.11
C ALA A 369 -26.28 -12.41 -52.71
N LYS A 370 -26.09 -11.11 -52.41
CA LYS A 370 -25.67 -10.62 -51.09
C LYS A 370 -26.60 -11.09 -49.98
N ALA A 371 -27.91 -10.89 -50.15
CA ALA A 371 -28.92 -11.25 -49.16
C ALA A 371 -29.01 -12.77 -48.94
N THR A 372 -28.80 -13.56 -50.01
CA THR A 372 -28.80 -15.02 -49.93
C THR A 372 -27.62 -15.51 -49.09
N TYR A 373 -26.41 -14.98 -49.32
CA TYR A 373 -25.23 -15.34 -48.55
C TYR A 373 -25.32 -14.87 -47.08
N GLU A 374 -25.78 -13.64 -46.84
CA GLU A 374 -25.99 -13.09 -45.50
C GLU A 374 -26.96 -13.97 -44.69
N ARG A 375 -28.09 -14.38 -45.28
CA ARG A 375 -29.07 -15.26 -44.63
C ARG A 375 -28.52 -16.66 -44.37
N LEU A 376 -27.71 -17.20 -45.27
CA LEU A 376 -27.03 -18.48 -45.07
C LEU A 376 -26.08 -18.41 -43.88
N PHE A 377 -25.22 -17.39 -43.83
CA PHE A 377 -24.27 -17.19 -42.74
C PHE A 377 -24.98 -17.00 -41.40
N ARG A 378 -26.05 -16.19 -41.36
CA ARG A 378 -26.87 -16.00 -40.16
C ARG A 378 -27.50 -17.31 -39.69
N TRP A 379 -28.06 -18.10 -40.59
CA TRP A 379 -28.64 -19.40 -40.26
C TRP A 379 -27.57 -20.36 -39.72
N LEU A 380 -26.38 -20.37 -40.32
CA LEU A 380 -25.24 -21.18 -39.88
C LEU A 380 -24.85 -20.84 -38.43
N VAL A 381 -24.64 -19.55 -38.11
CA VAL A 381 -24.32 -19.11 -36.74
C VAL A 381 -25.42 -19.52 -35.76
N LEU A 382 -26.69 -19.35 -36.13
CA LEU A 382 -27.82 -19.73 -35.28
C LEU A 382 -27.89 -21.25 -35.05
N ARG A 383 -27.54 -22.06 -36.06
CA ARG A 383 -27.48 -23.52 -35.96
C ARG A 383 -26.29 -24.00 -35.12
N LEU A 384 -25.13 -23.34 -35.24
CA LEU A 384 -23.94 -23.59 -34.41
C LEU A 384 -24.25 -23.31 -32.94
N ASN A 385 -24.88 -22.17 -32.63
CA ASN A 385 -25.30 -21.85 -31.27
C ASN A 385 -26.21 -22.90 -30.66
N ARG A 386 -27.19 -23.41 -31.42
CA ARG A 386 -28.06 -24.50 -30.95
C ARG A 386 -27.32 -25.81 -30.70
N ALA A 387 -26.22 -26.07 -31.40
CA ALA A 387 -25.40 -27.26 -31.17
C ALA A 387 -24.57 -27.14 -29.88
N LEU A 388 -24.18 -25.91 -29.50
CA LEU A 388 -23.38 -25.61 -28.32
C LEU A 388 -24.21 -25.33 -27.05
N ASP A 389 -25.49 -24.98 -27.19
CA ASP A 389 -26.39 -24.66 -26.09
C ASP A 389 -26.99 -25.93 -25.45
N ARG A 390 -26.34 -26.45 -24.39
CA ARG A 390 -26.86 -27.56 -23.57
C ARG A 390 -27.33 -27.04 -22.21
N SER A 391 -28.60 -26.63 -22.18
CA SER A 391 -29.41 -26.25 -21.00
C SER A 391 -29.08 -24.89 -20.36
N PRO A 392 -29.95 -23.88 -20.50
CA PRO A 392 -29.82 -22.62 -19.76
C PRO A 392 -30.11 -22.89 -18.28
N ARG A 393 -29.07 -22.99 -17.46
CA ARG A 393 -29.21 -22.93 -16.00
C ARG A 393 -29.13 -21.46 -15.60
N GLN A 394 -30.23 -20.92 -15.07
CA GLN A 394 -30.26 -19.57 -14.53
C GLN A 394 -29.26 -19.47 -13.36
N GLY A 395 -28.43 -18.41 -13.35
CA GLY A 395 -27.46 -18.12 -12.28
C GLY A 395 -26.01 -18.56 -12.52
N ALA A 396 -25.64 -18.97 -13.75
CA ALA A 396 -24.24 -19.25 -14.10
C ALA A 396 -23.51 -17.96 -14.52
N SER A 397 -22.37 -17.67 -13.88
CA SER A 397 -21.45 -16.62 -14.34
C SER A 397 -20.88 -17.00 -15.72
N PHE A 398 -20.77 -16.03 -16.63
CA PHE A 398 -20.25 -16.23 -17.98
C PHE A 398 -18.95 -15.46 -18.22
N LEU A 399 -18.13 -16.00 -19.13
CA LEU A 399 -16.90 -15.35 -19.62
C LEU A 399 -17.08 -14.99 -21.09
N GLY A 400 -17.27 -13.70 -21.38
CA GLY A 400 -17.39 -13.18 -22.74
C GLY A 400 -16.03 -13.07 -23.43
N ILE A 401 -15.85 -13.68 -24.60
CA ILE A 401 -14.62 -13.53 -25.39
C ILE A 401 -14.95 -12.80 -26.68
N LEU A 402 -14.34 -11.63 -26.89
CA LEU A 402 -14.63 -10.75 -28.02
C LEU A 402 -13.44 -10.70 -28.98
N ASP A 403 -13.62 -11.27 -30.18
CA ASP A 403 -12.71 -11.12 -31.33
C ASP A 403 -13.28 -10.08 -32.29
N ILE A 404 -12.76 -8.85 -32.22
CA ILE A 404 -13.21 -7.73 -33.06
C ILE A 404 -12.45 -7.77 -34.39
N ALA A 405 -13.13 -7.56 -35.53
CA ALA A 405 -12.48 -7.46 -36.83
C ALA A 405 -11.34 -6.42 -36.83
N GLY A 406 -10.25 -6.72 -37.54
CA GLY A 406 -9.06 -5.87 -37.56
C GLY A 406 -9.28 -4.54 -38.25
N PHE A 407 -8.62 -3.49 -37.77
CA PHE A 407 -8.60 -2.18 -38.43
C PHE A 407 -7.91 -2.31 -39.80
N GLU A 408 -8.59 -1.91 -40.88
CA GLU A 408 -8.09 -2.04 -42.27
C GLU A 408 -8.28 -0.72 -43.05
N ILE A 409 -7.20 0.05 -43.23
CA ILE A 409 -7.21 1.22 -44.12
C ILE A 409 -6.99 0.77 -45.58
N PHE A 410 -7.99 1.01 -46.44
CA PHE A 410 -7.95 0.72 -47.88
C PHE A 410 -7.98 2.00 -48.73
N GLN A 411 -7.65 1.88 -50.04
CA GLN A 411 -7.75 2.98 -51.00
C GLN A 411 -9.21 3.36 -51.35
N VAL A 412 -10.18 2.47 -51.15
CA VAL A 412 -11.62 2.73 -51.34
C VAL A 412 -12.38 2.08 -50.18
N CYS A 413 -12.89 2.89 -49.24
CA CYS A 413 -13.74 2.43 -48.16
C CYS A 413 -15.23 2.51 -48.58
N THR A 414 -15.97 1.41 -48.41
CA THR A 414 -17.41 1.36 -48.67
C THR A 414 -18.22 1.83 -47.44
N TRP A 415 -19.47 2.27 -47.61
CA TRP A 415 -20.31 2.78 -46.51
C TRP A 415 -20.45 1.81 -45.32
N CYS A 416 -20.55 0.49 -45.56
CA CYS A 416 -20.60 -0.50 -44.49
C CYS A 416 -19.33 -0.52 -43.64
N GLN A 417 -18.15 -0.38 -44.27
CA GLN A 417 -16.88 -0.32 -43.57
C GLN A 417 -16.76 0.98 -42.75
N LEU A 418 -17.29 2.11 -43.26
CA LEU A 418 -17.28 3.38 -42.53
C LEU A 418 -18.20 3.36 -41.28
N GLU A 419 -19.36 2.68 -41.37
CA GLU A 419 -20.25 2.49 -40.22
C GLU A 419 -19.62 1.60 -39.16
N GLU A 420 -18.99 0.49 -39.55
CA GLU A 420 -18.21 -0.39 -38.65
C GLU A 420 -17.13 0.40 -37.88
N GLU A 421 -16.38 1.24 -38.59
CA GLU A 421 -15.32 2.07 -37.99
C GLU A 421 -15.88 3.16 -37.07
N ARG A 422 -17.02 3.78 -37.42
CA ARG A 422 -17.69 4.78 -36.57
C ARG A 422 -18.19 4.16 -35.27
N THR A 423 -18.81 2.98 -35.33
CA THR A 423 -19.29 2.28 -34.12
C THR A 423 -18.13 1.88 -33.22
N ARG A 424 -17.02 1.42 -33.79
CA ARG A 424 -15.82 1.03 -33.05
C ARG A 424 -15.19 2.18 -32.26
N LEU A 425 -15.04 3.36 -32.87
CA LEU A 425 -14.50 4.55 -32.18
C LEU A 425 -15.42 5.03 -31.05
N ALA A 426 -16.74 4.94 -31.24
CA ALA A 426 -17.70 5.31 -30.22
C ALA A 426 -17.68 4.37 -29.00
N GLU A 427 -17.37 3.08 -29.21
CA GLU A 427 -17.23 2.09 -28.14
C GLU A 427 -15.93 2.21 -27.37
N GLN A 428 -14.80 2.44 -28.06
CA GLN A 428 -13.53 2.69 -27.38
C GLN A 428 -13.65 3.89 -26.44
N LEU A 429 -14.29 4.96 -26.90
CA LEU A 429 -14.51 6.16 -26.08
C LEU A 429 -15.44 5.90 -24.89
N ARG A 430 -16.47 5.05 -25.04
CA ARG A 430 -17.38 4.69 -23.94
C ARG A 430 -16.72 3.79 -22.91
N ALA A 431 -16.00 2.76 -23.35
CA ALA A 431 -15.29 1.84 -22.46
C ALA A 431 -14.21 2.58 -21.66
N GLU A 432 -13.48 3.51 -22.26
CA GLU A 432 -12.54 4.37 -21.52
C GLU A 432 -13.25 5.30 -20.54
N ALA A 433 -14.42 5.84 -20.88
CA ALA A 433 -15.20 6.68 -19.96
C ALA A 433 -15.74 5.88 -18.75
N GLU A 434 -16.21 4.65 -18.96
CA GLU A 434 -16.68 3.75 -17.90
C GLU A 434 -15.53 3.30 -17.00
N LEU A 435 -14.38 2.92 -17.57
CA LEU A 435 -13.18 2.58 -16.80
C LEU A 435 -12.66 3.76 -15.96
N CYS A 436 -12.69 4.98 -16.50
CA CYS A 436 -12.37 6.18 -15.74
C CYS A 436 -13.36 6.39 -14.58
N ALA A 437 -14.66 6.18 -14.80
CA ALA A 437 -15.67 6.30 -13.76
C ALA A 437 -15.51 5.25 -12.65
N GLU A 438 -15.23 3.98 -13.00
CA GLU A 438 -14.94 2.91 -12.04
C GLU A 438 -13.64 3.17 -11.26
N ALA A 439 -12.60 3.67 -11.92
CA ALA A 439 -11.35 4.07 -11.28
C ALA A 439 -11.57 5.25 -10.30
N GLU A 440 -12.45 6.19 -10.64
CA GLU A 440 -12.83 7.29 -9.75
C GLU A 440 -13.66 6.81 -8.56
N GLU A 441 -14.60 5.89 -8.76
CA GLU A 441 -15.42 5.32 -7.67
C GLU A 441 -14.57 4.48 -6.71
N THR A 442 -13.68 3.64 -7.23
CA THR A 442 -12.74 2.84 -6.42
C THR A 442 -11.76 3.73 -5.65
N ARG A 443 -11.26 4.81 -6.29
CA ARG A 443 -10.46 5.84 -5.61
C ARG A 443 -11.26 6.53 -4.49
N GLY A 444 -12.53 6.82 -4.73
CA GLY A 444 -13.45 7.38 -3.72
C GLY A 444 -13.66 6.45 -2.52
N ARG A 445 -13.91 5.15 -2.76
CA ARG A 445 -14.05 4.13 -1.70
C ARG A 445 -12.76 3.95 -0.89
N LEU A 446 -11.60 3.93 -1.57
CA LEU A 446 -10.29 3.84 -0.90
C LEU A 446 -9.98 5.09 -0.08
N ALA A 447 -10.35 6.29 -0.55
CA ALA A 447 -10.18 7.53 0.18
C ALA A 447 -11.05 7.56 1.45
N ALA A 448 -12.31 7.11 1.37
CA ALA A 448 -13.20 7.00 2.52
C ALA A 448 -12.64 6.03 3.57
N ARG A 449 -12.20 4.84 3.13
CA ARG A 449 -11.62 3.83 4.04
C ARG A 449 -10.29 4.29 4.64
N LYS A 450 -9.51 5.09 3.92
CA LYS A 450 -8.31 5.74 4.45
C LYS A 450 -8.67 6.73 5.56
N GLN A 451 -9.69 7.58 5.36
CA GLN A 451 -10.17 8.51 6.37
C GLN A 451 -10.67 7.80 7.65
N GLU A 452 -11.40 6.70 7.50
CA GLU A 452 -11.84 5.87 8.64
C GLU A 452 -10.64 5.31 9.41
N LEU A 453 -9.63 4.79 8.71
CA LEU A 453 -8.42 4.28 9.34
C LEU A 453 -7.59 5.37 10.00
N GLU A 454 -7.49 6.56 9.40
CA GLU A 454 -6.83 7.72 10.00
C GLU A 454 -7.53 8.17 11.28
N LEU A 455 -8.88 8.18 11.30
CA LEU A 455 -9.66 8.45 12.52
C LEU A 455 -9.36 7.44 13.63
N VAL A 456 -9.37 6.14 13.31
CA VAL A 456 -9.06 5.08 14.28
C VAL A 456 -7.63 5.22 14.81
N VAL A 457 -6.66 5.56 13.96
CA VAL A 457 -5.28 5.80 14.39
C VAL A 457 -5.20 7.00 15.33
N THR A 458 -5.86 8.12 15.01
CA THR A 458 -5.87 9.30 15.90
C THR A 458 -6.55 9.02 17.24
N GLU A 459 -7.60 8.20 17.26
CA GLU A 459 -8.27 7.79 18.51
C GLU A 459 -7.37 6.87 19.35
N LEU A 460 -6.66 5.94 18.72
CA LEU A 460 -5.68 5.08 19.41
C LEU A 460 -4.49 5.88 19.94
N GLU A 461 -3.97 6.85 19.18
CA GLU A 461 -2.90 7.75 19.63
C GLU A 461 -3.34 8.60 20.83
N ALA A 462 -4.58 9.10 20.82
CA ALA A 462 -5.15 9.82 21.96
C ALA A 462 -5.26 8.92 23.20
N ARG A 463 -5.77 7.69 23.05
CA ARG A 463 -5.89 6.72 24.16
C ARG A 463 -4.53 6.32 24.73
N VAL A 464 -3.51 6.14 23.89
CA VAL A 464 -2.13 5.89 24.34
C VAL A 464 -1.59 7.10 25.11
N GLY A 465 -1.85 8.33 24.63
CA GLY A 465 -1.48 9.55 25.35
C GLY A 465 -2.13 9.67 26.73
N GLU A 466 -3.42 9.35 26.83
CA GLU A 466 -4.16 9.30 28.11
C GLU A 466 -3.61 8.22 29.05
N GLU A 467 -3.27 7.03 28.52
CA GLU A 467 -2.67 5.95 29.30
C GLU A 467 -1.28 6.32 29.83
N GLU A 468 -0.47 7.00 29.01
CA GLU A 468 0.83 7.54 29.43
C GLU A 468 0.70 8.61 30.52
N GLU A 469 -0.32 9.47 30.44
CA GLU A 469 -0.64 10.44 31.50
C GLU A 469 -1.10 9.77 32.78
N CYS A 470 -1.97 8.75 32.68
CA CYS A 470 -2.41 7.96 33.83
C CYS A 470 -1.22 7.24 34.49
N SER A 471 -0.31 6.69 33.69
CA SER A 471 0.94 6.06 34.16
C SER A 471 1.87 7.07 34.85
N ARG A 472 2.01 8.28 34.31
CA ARG A 472 2.76 9.39 34.95
C ARG A 472 2.12 9.80 36.28
N GLN A 473 0.78 9.88 36.34
CA GLN A 473 0.03 10.18 37.56
C GLN A 473 0.29 9.10 38.63
N LEU A 474 0.15 7.82 38.25
CA LEU A 474 0.42 6.67 39.13
C LEU A 474 1.87 6.63 39.62
N GLN A 475 2.85 6.99 38.78
CA GLN A 475 4.25 7.13 39.21
C GLN A 475 4.45 8.25 40.23
N SER A 476 3.77 9.38 40.05
CA SER A 476 3.81 10.50 40.99
C SER A 476 3.21 10.10 42.35
N ASP A 477 2.02 9.49 42.34
CA ASP A 477 1.36 9.01 43.55
C ASP A 477 2.18 7.93 44.25
N LYS A 478 2.80 7.02 43.49
CA LYS A 478 3.73 6.02 44.03
C LYS A 478 4.92 6.67 44.72
N LYS A 479 5.55 7.70 44.12
CA LYS A 479 6.65 8.43 44.77
C LYS A 479 6.20 9.11 46.05
N ARG A 480 5.01 9.71 46.05
CA ARG A 480 4.43 10.35 47.25
C ARG A 480 4.17 9.33 48.36
N LEU A 481 3.61 8.17 48.01
CA LEU A 481 3.39 7.08 48.98
C LEU A 481 4.70 6.49 49.50
N GLN A 482 5.71 6.35 48.65
CA GLN A 482 7.04 5.90 49.07
C GLN A 482 7.72 6.90 50.02
N GLN A 483 7.61 8.20 49.74
CA GLN A 483 8.08 9.24 50.67
C GLN A 483 7.34 9.16 52.00
N HIS A 484 6.03 8.96 51.98
CA HIS A 484 5.25 8.84 53.21
C HIS A 484 5.62 7.58 54.02
N ILE A 485 5.87 6.46 53.36
CA ILE A 485 6.37 5.23 54.02
C ILE A 485 7.75 5.50 54.64
N GLN A 486 8.67 6.16 53.91
CA GLN A 486 10.00 6.47 54.44
C GLN A 486 9.94 7.42 55.65
N GLU A 487 9.04 8.41 55.63
CA GLU A 487 8.78 9.27 56.78
C GLU A 487 8.28 8.47 57.98
N LEU A 488 7.32 7.56 57.77
CA LEU A 488 6.80 6.70 58.83
C LEU A 488 7.86 5.74 59.40
N GLU A 489 8.73 5.18 58.55
CA GLU A 489 9.87 4.37 58.97
C GLU A 489 10.85 5.17 59.83
N ASN A 490 11.21 6.39 59.40
CA ASN A 490 12.07 7.27 60.18
C ASN A 490 11.44 7.67 61.52
N HIS A 491 10.12 7.90 61.54
CA HIS A 491 9.38 8.15 62.78
C HIS A 491 9.38 6.93 63.71
N LEU A 492 9.23 5.72 63.15
CA LEU A 492 9.29 4.48 63.92
C LEU A 492 10.68 4.27 64.53
N GLU A 493 11.75 4.46 63.76
CA GLU A 493 13.13 4.37 64.26
C GLU A 493 13.41 5.41 65.36
N ALA A 494 12.90 6.64 65.21
CA ALA A 494 13.03 7.68 66.22
C ALA A 494 12.30 7.32 67.53
N GLU A 495 11.09 6.77 67.44
CA GLU A 495 10.32 6.29 68.59
C GLU A 495 10.97 5.06 69.25
N GLU A 496 11.50 4.12 68.48
CA GLU A 496 12.26 2.98 69.00
C GLU A 496 13.54 3.45 69.72
N GLY A 497 14.25 4.43 69.15
CA GLY A 497 15.41 5.05 69.78
C GLY A 497 15.05 5.79 71.08
N ALA A 498 13.93 6.51 71.10
CA ALA A 498 13.41 7.17 72.31
C ALA A 498 13.03 6.15 73.38
N ARG A 499 12.39 5.04 72.99
CA ARG A 499 12.04 3.93 73.89
C ARG A 499 13.28 3.26 74.48
N GLN A 500 14.33 3.04 73.70
CA GLN A 500 15.59 2.50 74.20
C GLN A 500 16.27 3.44 75.21
N LYS A 501 16.26 4.76 74.94
CA LYS A 501 16.76 5.77 75.89
C LYS A 501 15.95 5.78 77.19
N LEU A 502 14.62 5.78 77.12
CA LEU A 502 13.75 5.71 78.28
C LEU A 502 13.96 4.41 79.08
N GLN A 503 14.24 3.30 78.41
CA GLN A 503 14.56 2.04 79.10
C GLN A 503 15.89 2.13 79.85
N LEU A 504 16.91 2.77 79.28
CA LEU A 504 18.19 3.03 79.97
C LEU A 504 18.03 4.00 81.15
N GLU A 505 17.22 5.05 80.99
CA GLU A 505 16.88 5.98 82.07
C GLU A 505 16.08 5.29 83.18
N LYS A 506 15.17 4.38 82.84
CA LYS A 506 14.46 3.54 83.81
C LYS A 506 15.43 2.67 84.61
N VAL A 507 16.32 1.93 83.95
CA VAL A 507 17.29 1.06 84.65
C VAL A 507 18.23 1.87 85.55
N THR A 508 18.69 3.03 85.09
CA THR A 508 19.55 3.91 85.88
C THR A 508 18.81 4.58 87.06
N THR A 509 17.54 4.93 86.90
CA THR A 509 16.71 5.44 88.02
C THR A 509 16.37 4.35 89.02
N GLU A 510 16.06 3.12 88.58
CA GLU A 510 15.87 1.95 89.46
C GLU A 510 17.14 1.62 90.27
N ALA A 511 18.32 1.72 89.65
CA ALA A 511 19.60 1.55 90.37
C ALA A 511 19.83 2.65 91.42
N ARG A 512 19.46 3.91 91.12
CA ARG A 512 19.52 5.01 92.10
C ARG A 512 18.51 4.83 93.23
N LEU A 513 17.31 4.33 92.92
CA LEU A 513 16.28 4.03 93.91
C LEU A 513 16.74 2.96 94.89
N LYS A 514 17.32 1.86 94.40
CA LYS A 514 17.93 0.82 95.26
C LYS A 514 19.02 1.37 96.16
N LYS A 515 19.89 2.24 95.62
CA LYS A 515 20.92 2.90 96.42
C LYS A 515 20.32 3.80 97.50
N PHE A 516 19.27 4.55 97.18
CA PHE A 516 18.57 5.35 98.18
C PHE A 516 17.85 4.50 99.21
N GLU A 517 17.29 3.35 98.84
CA GLU A 517 16.70 2.38 99.79
C GLU A 517 17.76 1.82 100.76
N GLU A 518 18.95 1.47 100.25
CA GLU A 518 20.11 1.06 101.06
C GLU A 518 20.58 2.19 102.00
N ASP A 519 20.69 3.42 101.50
CA ASP A 519 21.04 4.60 102.29
C ASP A 519 19.96 4.91 103.35
N LEU A 520 18.67 4.70 103.04
CA LEU A 520 17.57 4.89 103.98
C LEU A 520 17.63 3.88 105.13
N LEU A 521 17.90 2.61 104.82
CA LEU A 521 18.12 1.55 105.82
C LEU A 521 19.33 1.87 106.73
N LEU A 522 20.42 2.38 106.15
CA LEU A 522 21.59 2.85 106.90
C LEU A 522 21.25 4.04 107.80
N LEU A 523 20.50 5.01 107.28
CA LEU A 523 20.04 6.16 108.04
C LEU A 523 19.06 5.75 109.15
N GLU A 524 18.18 4.78 108.93
CA GLU A 524 17.28 4.23 109.95
C GLU A 524 18.05 3.54 111.09
N ASP A 525 19.09 2.77 110.78
CA ASP A 525 19.98 2.16 111.80
C ASP A 525 20.77 3.24 112.57
N GLN A 526 21.26 4.28 111.88
CA GLN A 526 21.88 5.43 112.52
C GLN A 526 20.88 6.20 113.40
N ASN A 527 19.66 6.43 112.94
CA ASN A 527 18.63 7.13 113.71
C ASN A 527 18.18 6.31 114.92
N ALA A 528 18.13 4.98 114.82
CA ALA A 528 17.85 4.10 115.95
C ALA A 528 18.98 4.17 117.01
N LYS A 529 20.24 4.26 116.59
CA LYS A 529 21.39 4.47 117.48
C LYS A 529 21.36 5.86 118.12
N LEU A 530 21.16 6.91 117.33
CA LEU A 530 21.04 8.29 117.80
C LEU A 530 19.82 8.48 118.71
N SER A 531 18.70 7.79 118.47
CA SER A 531 17.52 7.85 119.33
C SER A 531 17.77 7.19 120.70
N LYS A 532 18.56 6.11 120.75
CA LYS A 532 19.03 5.50 122.01
C LYS A 532 19.99 6.44 122.75
N GLU A 533 20.94 7.06 122.05
CA GLU A 533 21.84 8.06 122.63
C GLU A 533 21.10 9.30 123.10
N ARG A 534 20.09 9.76 122.34
CA ARG A 534 19.23 10.90 122.69
C ARG A 534 18.43 10.62 123.95
N LYS A 535 17.84 9.43 124.12
CA LYS A 535 17.17 9.05 125.39
C LYS A 535 18.13 9.07 126.57
N LEU A 536 19.34 8.54 126.40
CA LEU A 536 20.37 8.53 127.45
C LEU A 536 20.85 9.95 127.80
N LEU A 537 20.92 10.85 126.81
CA LEU A 537 21.29 12.25 126.97
C LEU A 537 20.14 13.10 127.51
N GLU A 538 18.88 12.81 127.17
CA GLU A 538 17.68 13.46 127.72
C GLU A 538 17.53 13.15 129.22
N GLU A 539 17.81 11.91 129.64
CA GLU A 539 17.86 11.53 131.07
C GLU A 539 18.97 12.28 131.81
N ARG A 540 20.15 12.45 131.19
CA ARG A 540 21.25 13.27 131.75
C ARG A 540 20.99 14.78 131.72
N LEU A 541 20.30 15.28 130.70
CA LEU A 541 19.95 16.70 130.57
C LEU A 541 18.86 17.10 131.54
N ALA A 542 17.93 16.22 131.89
CA ALA A 542 16.95 16.48 132.95
C ALA A 542 17.62 16.62 134.33
N GLU A 543 18.68 15.86 134.61
CA GLU A 543 19.49 16.01 135.83
C GLU A 543 20.33 17.30 135.80
N PHE A 544 20.97 17.63 134.67
CA PHE A 544 21.78 18.84 134.55
C PHE A 544 20.97 20.14 134.41
N SER A 545 19.76 20.12 133.84
CA SER A 545 18.91 21.32 133.74
C SER A 545 18.35 21.73 135.10
N SER A 546 18.16 20.78 136.01
CA SER A 546 17.85 21.07 137.42
C SER A 546 19.01 21.77 138.14
N GLN A 547 20.26 21.59 137.70
CA GLN A 547 21.45 22.21 138.28
C GLN A 547 21.84 23.51 137.56
N ALA A 548 21.56 23.64 136.26
CA ALA A 548 21.86 24.84 135.46
C ALA A 548 20.89 26.01 135.70
N ALA A 549 19.66 25.74 136.18
CA ALA A 549 18.73 26.79 136.61
C ALA A 549 19.24 27.62 137.81
N GLU A 550 20.25 27.12 138.54
CA GLU A 550 20.91 27.86 139.63
C GLU A 550 22.12 28.72 139.17
N GLU A 551 22.68 28.50 137.96
CA GLU A 551 23.92 29.18 137.50
C GLU A 551 23.76 30.14 136.30
N GLU A 552 22.65 30.10 135.55
CA GLU A 552 22.46 30.96 134.36
C GLU A 552 22.10 32.44 134.64
N GLU A 553 21.97 32.84 135.91
CA GLU A 553 21.90 34.26 136.29
C GLU A 553 23.21 35.05 135.99
N LYS A 554 24.29 34.44 135.47
CA LYS A 554 25.62 35.10 135.37
C LYS A 554 26.23 35.41 133.98
N VAL A 555 25.71 34.99 132.81
CA VAL A 555 26.49 35.08 131.53
C VAL A 555 25.88 35.95 130.42
N LYS A 556 25.02 36.91 130.78
CA LYS A 556 24.32 37.81 129.84
C LYS A 556 25.16 38.88 129.11
N SER A 557 26.50 38.90 129.05
CA SER A 557 27.19 40.18 128.74
C SER A 557 28.22 40.34 127.61
N LEU A 558 28.97 39.38 127.04
CA LEU A 558 30.14 39.82 126.23
C LEU A 558 30.62 38.91 125.09
N ASN A 559 30.17 39.09 123.82
CA ASN A 559 31.12 39.21 122.67
C ASN A 559 30.50 39.31 121.26
N LYS A 560 30.55 40.54 120.71
CA LYS A 560 30.99 40.84 119.31
C LYS A 560 29.93 40.68 118.21
N LEU A 561 29.57 41.69 117.41
CA LEU A 561 30.14 43.03 117.12
C LEU A 561 31.61 43.10 116.64
N ARG A 562 32.19 42.05 116.05
CA ARG A 562 33.56 42.16 115.46
C ARG A 562 33.65 42.01 113.94
N LEU A 563 32.68 41.41 113.24
CA LEU A 563 32.94 40.90 111.88
C LEU A 563 32.02 41.50 110.80
N LYS A 564 32.04 42.83 110.63
CA LYS A 564 31.19 43.52 109.62
C LYS A 564 31.87 44.52 108.66
N TYR A 565 33.20 44.71 108.60
CA TYR A 565 33.73 45.91 107.89
C TYR A 565 34.95 45.82 106.94
N GLU A 566 35.48 44.66 106.53
CA GLU A 566 36.81 44.71 105.91
C GLU A 566 36.98 44.82 104.38
N ALA A 567 36.01 44.56 103.48
CA ALA A 567 36.43 44.53 102.07
C ALA A 567 35.36 44.81 101.00
N THR A 568 35.01 46.09 100.87
CA THR A 568 34.25 46.68 99.75
C THR A 568 35.10 47.67 98.93
N ILE A 569 36.43 47.64 98.98
CA ILE A 569 37.26 48.78 98.54
C ILE A 569 37.98 48.63 97.17
N VAL A 570 38.24 47.44 96.63
CA VAL A 570 39.30 47.34 95.58
C VAL A 570 38.84 47.47 94.11
N ASP A 571 37.62 47.12 93.71
CA ASP A 571 37.36 46.84 92.27
C ASP A 571 36.85 48.03 91.41
N MET A 572 36.70 49.24 91.97
CA MET A 572 36.18 50.42 91.25
C MET A 572 37.24 51.24 90.48
N GLU A 573 38.53 50.87 90.53
CA GLU A 573 39.62 51.74 90.04
C GLU A 573 39.97 51.61 88.54
N ASP A 574 39.59 50.54 87.82
CA ASP A 574 40.14 50.27 86.47
C ASP A 574 39.33 50.85 85.27
N ARG A 575 38.16 51.46 85.50
CA ARG A 575 37.29 51.98 84.42
C ARG A 575 37.68 53.34 83.82
N LEU A 576 38.69 54.04 84.37
CA LEU A 576 39.02 55.42 83.97
C LEU A 576 40.09 55.52 82.85
N ARG A 577 40.81 54.45 82.49
CA ARG A 577 42.01 54.55 81.62
C ARG A 577 41.79 54.47 80.10
N LYS A 578 40.57 54.30 79.56
CA LYS A 578 40.35 54.08 78.11
C LYS A 578 39.76 55.26 77.32
N GLU A 579 39.22 56.29 77.98
CA GLU A 579 38.57 57.42 77.32
C GLU A 579 39.55 58.43 76.65
N GLU A 580 40.84 58.37 76.96
CA GLU A 580 41.85 59.30 76.43
C GLU A 580 42.32 58.99 74.98
N LYS A 581 41.82 57.91 74.36
CA LYS A 581 42.25 57.44 73.01
C LYS A 581 41.61 58.13 71.81
N GLY A 582 41.01 59.31 72.03
CA GLY A 582 41.14 60.42 71.09
C GLY A 582 40.34 60.25 69.79
N ARG A 583 39.39 61.11 69.50
CA ARG A 583 39.60 62.55 69.21
C ARG A 583 40.67 62.86 68.13
N GLN A 584 41.49 61.90 67.69
CA GLN A 584 42.39 61.97 66.52
C GLN A 584 41.76 61.38 65.23
N GLU A 585 40.63 60.68 65.33
CA GLU A 585 39.95 60.06 64.18
C GLU A 585 39.05 61.03 63.37
N LEU A 586 38.67 62.18 63.93
CA LEU A 586 37.67 63.09 63.36
C LEU A 586 38.20 64.03 62.26
N GLU A 587 39.51 64.28 62.14
CA GLU A 587 40.09 65.11 61.07
C GLU A 587 40.35 64.34 59.75
N LYS A 588 40.39 62.99 59.78
CA LYS A 588 40.54 62.16 58.57
C LYS A 588 39.25 62.03 57.75
N LEU A 589 38.09 62.18 58.38
CA LEU A 589 36.78 62.03 57.76
C LEU A 589 36.41 63.18 56.81
N LYS A 590 36.97 64.37 57.00
CA LYS A 590 36.60 65.56 56.21
C LYS A 590 37.18 65.57 54.79
N ARG A 591 38.29 64.86 54.52
CA ARG A 591 38.90 64.76 53.17
C ARG A 591 38.34 63.60 52.32
N ARG A 592 37.53 62.71 52.91
CA ARG A 592 36.81 61.64 52.18
C ARG A 592 35.51 62.14 51.53
N LEU A 593 34.81 63.04 52.21
CA LEU A 593 33.49 63.52 51.79
C LEU A 593 33.50 64.36 50.49
N ASP A 594 34.62 65.01 50.15
CA ASP A 594 34.73 65.78 48.89
C ASP A 594 34.97 64.89 47.65
N GLY A 595 35.42 63.64 47.82
CA GLY A 595 35.55 62.64 46.74
C GLY A 595 34.24 61.91 46.44
N GLU A 596 33.45 61.63 47.49
CA GLU A 596 32.14 60.95 47.39
C GLU A 596 31.11 61.77 46.61
N SER A 597 31.24 63.10 46.59
CA SER A 597 30.35 64.00 45.83
C SER A 597 30.52 63.88 44.30
N SER A 598 31.74 63.57 43.83
CA SER A 598 32.03 63.39 42.40
C SER A 598 31.55 62.04 41.87
N GLU A 599 31.60 60.99 42.70
CA GLU A 599 31.11 59.64 42.37
C GLU A 599 29.57 59.59 42.31
N LEU A 600 28.87 60.41 43.11
CA LEU A 600 27.41 60.51 43.10
C LEU A 600 26.85 61.17 41.82
N GLN A 601 27.63 62.02 41.14
CA GLN A 601 27.22 62.63 39.87
C GLN A 601 27.31 61.64 38.68
N GLU A 602 28.26 60.70 38.69
CA GLU A 602 28.35 59.61 37.70
C GLU A 602 27.29 58.52 37.93
N GLN A 603 26.95 58.22 39.19
CA GLN A 603 25.88 57.27 39.53
C GLN A 603 24.49 57.75 39.11
N MET A 604 24.23 59.07 39.11
CA MET A 604 22.95 59.63 38.65
C MET A 604 22.72 59.42 37.14
N ALA A 605 23.76 59.48 36.32
CA ALA A 605 23.67 59.23 34.88
C ALA A 605 23.42 57.73 34.58
N GLU A 606 24.03 56.83 35.35
CA GLU A 606 23.81 55.39 35.26
C GLU A 606 22.38 54.98 35.68
N GLN A 607 21.79 55.66 36.67
CA GLN A 607 20.41 55.41 37.11
C GLN A 607 19.36 55.91 36.10
N GLN A 608 19.64 56.96 35.33
CA GLN A 608 18.76 57.41 34.24
C GLN A 608 18.69 56.39 33.10
N GLN A 609 19.82 55.76 32.77
CA GLN A 609 19.90 54.72 31.74
C GLN A 609 19.19 53.42 32.15
N ARG A 610 19.32 53.02 33.43
CA ARG A 610 18.54 51.90 34.02
C ARG A 610 17.03 52.19 34.04
N GLY A 611 16.63 53.45 34.19
CA GLY A 611 15.22 53.86 34.14
C GLY A 611 14.57 53.65 32.77
N GLU A 612 15.33 53.82 31.67
CA GLU A 612 14.84 53.56 30.30
C GLU A 612 14.73 52.06 30.01
N GLU A 613 15.68 51.25 30.48
CA GLU A 613 15.62 49.78 30.37
C GLU A 613 14.44 49.19 31.17
N LEU A 614 14.14 49.71 32.36
CA LEU A 614 13.01 49.26 33.18
C LEU A 614 11.65 49.62 32.55
N ARG A 615 11.54 50.76 31.83
CA ARG A 615 10.33 51.10 31.08
C ARG A 615 10.08 50.16 29.90
N ALA A 616 11.14 49.72 29.22
CA ALA A 616 11.03 48.72 28.15
C ALA A 616 10.65 47.32 28.68
N GLN A 617 11.09 46.97 29.89
CA GLN A 617 10.67 45.73 30.56
C GLN A 617 9.21 45.79 31.06
N LEU A 618 8.75 46.97 31.52
CA LEU A 618 7.36 47.16 31.94
C LEU A 618 6.39 46.96 30.77
N GLY A 619 6.68 47.48 29.57
CA GLY A 619 5.84 47.26 28.38
C GLY A 619 5.71 45.79 27.98
N ARG A 620 6.80 45.01 28.08
CA ARG A 620 6.74 43.54 27.85
C ARG A 620 5.89 42.83 28.91
N LYS A 621 5.93 43.30 30.15
CA LYS A 621 5.10 42.76 31.24
C LYS A 621 3.63 43.14 31.10
N GLU A 622 3.31 44.29 30.53
CA GLU A 622 1.93 44.69 30.19
C GLU A 622 1.35 43.83 29.06
N GLU A 623 2.14 43.49 28.03
CA GLU A 623 1.75 42.54 26.97
C GLU A 623 1.55 41.11 27.51
N GLU A 624 2.44 40.63 28.37
CA GLU A 624 2.27 39.34 29.06
C GLU A 624 1.04 39.32 29.98
N LEU A 625 0.71 40.44 30.64
CA LEU A 625 -0.47 40.57 31.49
C LEU A 625 -1.78 40.57 30.66
N GLN A 626 -1.80 41.23 29.50
CA GLN A 626 -2.94 41.17 28.58
C GLN A 626 -3.16 39.75 28.03
N ALA A 627 -2.10 39.03 27.70
CA ALA A 627 -2.18 37.63 27.29
C ALA A 627 -2.67 36.70 28.43
N ALA A 628 -2.29 36.98 29.68
CA ALA A 628 -2.75 36.24 30.84
C ALA A 628 -4.25 36.53 31.16
N LEU A 629 -4.71 37.77 31.01
CA LEU A 629 -6.11 38.13 31.21
C LEU A 629 -7.03 37.46 30.17
N ALA A 630 -6.60 37.36 28.90
CA ALA A 630 -7.33 36.62 27.88
C ALA A 630 -7.46 35.12 28.23
N ARG A 631 -6.42 34.50 28.80
CA ARG A 631 -6.47 33.12 29.29
C ARG A 631 -7.40 32.94 30.48
N VAL A 632 -7.46 33.92 31.38
CA VAL A 632 -8.40 33.89 32.51
C VAL A 632 -9.86 34.00 32.05
N GLU A 633 -10.15 34.72 30.97
CA GLU A 633 -11.49 34.75 30.37
C GLU A 633 -11.87 33.41 29.72
N GLU A 634 -10.93 32.76 29.01
CA GLU A 634 -11.11 31.40 28.46
C GLU A 634 -11.31 30.36 29.58
N GLU A 635 -10.49 30.38 30.63
CA GLU A 635 -10.65 29.53 31.81
C GLU A 635 -11.96 29.82 32.57
N GLY A 636 -12.41 31.08 32.59
CA GLY A 636 -13.71 31.47 33.12
C GLY A 636 -14.88 30.82 32.37
N SER A 637 -14.79 30.75 31.04
CA SER A 637 -15.79 30.09 30.20
C SER A 637 -15.80 28.56 30.40
N ALA A 638 -14.61 27.95 30.53
CA ALA A 638 -14.46 26.54 30.84
C ALA A 638 -14.97 26.19 32.25
N ARG A 639 -14.71 27.05 33.23
CA ARG A 639 -15.21 26.91 34.61
C ARG A 639 -16.73 27.03 34.69
N ALA A 640 -17.36 27.87 33.85
CA ALA A 640 -18.81 27.97 33.76
C ALA A 640 -19.46 26.68 33.21
N LEU A 641 -18.83 26.06 32.21
CA LEU A 641 -19.26 24.76 31.67
C LEU A 641 -19.08 23.61 32.68
N LEU A 642 -17.94 23.58 33.39
CA LEU A 642 -17.68 22.60 34.44
C LEU A 642 -18.60 22.79 35.67
N LEU A 643 -18.96 24.02 36.04
CA LEU A 643 -19.94 24.29 37.09
C LEU A 643 -21.35 23.83 36.72
N LYS A 644 -21.71 23.86 35.43
CA LYS A 644 -22.98 23.33 34.94
C LYS A 644 -23.00 21.79 35.03
N SER A 645 -21.94 21.13 34.57
CA SER A 645 -21.79 19.68 34.68
C SER A 645 -21.73 19.22 36.15
N LEU A 646 -21.07 19.99 37.03
CA LEU A 646 -21.04 19.71 38.47
C LEU A 646 -22.44 19.83 39.10
N ARG A 647 -23.27 20.80 38.68
CA ARG A 647 -24.66 20.91 39.18
C ARG A 647 -25.54 19.75 38.70
N GLU A 648 -25.36 19.29 37.47
CA GLU A 648 -26.06 18.12 36.93
C GLU A 648 -25.63 16.84 37.66
N ALA A 649 -24.32 16.68 37.95
CA ALA A 649 -23.81 15.58 38.75
C ALA A 649 -24.24 15.65 40.23
N GLN A 650 -24.34 16.84 40.81
CA GLN A 650 -24.85 17.04 42.18
C GLN A 650 -26.36 16.76 42.28
N ALA A 651 -27.14 17.05 41.23
CA ALA A 651 -28.56 16.68 41.16
C ALA A 651 -28.73 15.15 41.08
N GLY A 652 -27.94 14.46 40.26
CA GLY A 652 -27.94 12.99 40.19
C GLY A 652 -27.46 12.33 41.50
N LEU A 653 -26.52 12.96 42.22
CA LEU A 653 -26.10 12.48 43.53
C LEU A 653 -27.19 12.68 44.59
N ALA A 654 -27.98 13.76 44.51
CA ALA A 654 -29.11 14.00 45.41
C ALA A 654 -30.25 12.99 45.19
N GLU A 655 -30.59 12.67 43.94
CA GLU A 655 -31.54 11.59 43.62
C GLU A 655 -31.04 10.23 44.14
N ALA A 656 -29.77 9.89 43.90
CA ALA A 656 -29.19 8.64 44.41
C ALA A 656 -29.12 8.59 45.95
N GLN A 657 -28.99 9.73 46.62
CA GLN A 657 -29.06 9.82 48.08
C GLN A 657 -30.49 9.66 48.60
N GLU A 658 -31.49 10.23 47.92
CA GLU A 658 -32.91 10.04 48.25
C GLU A 658 -33.35 8.57 48.04
N ASP A 659 -32.86 7.93 46.98
CA ASP A 659 -33.06 6.49 46.73
C ASP A 659 -32.42 5.64 47.84
N LEU A 660 -31.19 5.96 48.25
CA LEU A 660 -30.50 5.27 49.34
C LEU A 660 -31.19 5.47 50.70
N GLU A 661 -31.73 6.66 50.97
CA GLU A 661 -32.50 6.94 52.18
C GLU A 661 -33.86 6.20 52.17
N SER A 662 -34.51 6.12 51.01
CA SER A 662 -35.74 5.33 50.82
C SER A 662 -35.49 3.83 51.05
N GLU A 663 -34.36 3.31 50.55
CA GLU A 663 -33.96 1.91 50.74
C GLU A 663 -33.58 1.63 52.20
N ARG A 664 -32.90 2.57 52.87
CA ARG A 664 -32.62 2.50 54.32
C ARG A 664 -33.88 2.53 55.17
N ALA A 665 -34.88 3.34 54.79
CA ALA A 665 -36.17 3.38 55.47
C ALA A 665 -36.97 2.07 55.27
N ALA A 666 -36.91 1.48 54.07
CA ALA A 666 -37.50 0.18 53.78
C ALA A 666 -36.81 -0.94 54.59
N ARG A 667 -35.47 -0.89 54.69
CA ARG A 667 -34.67 -1.85 55.45
C ARG A 667 -34.89 -1.73 56.96
N ALA A 668 -35.05 -0.51 57.49
CA ALA A 668 -35.40 -0.29 58.89
C ALA A 668 -36.82 -0.78 59.22
N LYS A 669 -37.79 -0.64 58.30
CA LYS A 669 -39.13 -1.25 58.43
C LYS A 669 -39.07 -2.77 58.42
N ALA A 670 -38.26 -3.36 57.53
CA ALA A 670 -38.06 -4.80 57.46
C ALA A 670 -37.37 -5.35 58.72
N GLU A 671 -36.37 -4.64 59.27
CA GLU A 671 -35.72 -5.02 60.52
C GLU A 671 -36.63 -4.87 61.74
N LYS A 672 -37.54 -3.89 61.74
CA LYS A 672 -38.56 -3.75 62.77
C LYS A 672 -39.57 -4.91 62.71
N GLN A 673 -40.11 -5.22 61.52
CA GLN A 673 -40.98 -6.38 61.34
C GLN A 673 -40.29 -7.70 61.68
N ARG A 674 -38.98 -7.82 61.47
CA ARG A 674 -38.20 -9.01 61.86
C ARG A 674 -38.00 -9.12 63.38
N ARG A 675 -37.92 -7.99 64.09
CA ARG A 675 -37.92 -7.97 65.57
C ARG A 675 -39.31 -8.30 66.12
N ASP A 676 -40.36 -7.68 65.58
CA ASP A 676 -41.74 -7.92 66.00
C ASP A 676 -42.14 -9.40 65.77
N LEU A 677 -41.79 -10.01 64.62
CA LEU A 677 -41.98 -11.45 64.35
C LEU A 677 -41.07 -12.36 65.19
N GLY A 678 -39.92 -11.85 65.65
CA GLY A 678 -39.00 -12.55 66.55
C GLY A 678 -39.55 -12.63 67.97
N GLU A 679 -40.14 -11.55 68.46
CA GLU A 679 -40.83 -11.48 69.76
C GLU A 679 -42.11 -12.33 69.75
N GLU A 680 -42.85 -12.37 68.62
CA GLU A 680 -43.99 -13.29 68.44
C GLU A 680 -43.55 -14.77 68.38
N LEU A 681 -42.39 -15.08 67.80
CA LEU A 681 -41.83 -16.44 67.78
C LEU A 681 -41.32 -16.91 69.15
N GLU A 682 -40.78 -16.01 69.98
CA GLU A 682 -40.41 -16.33 71.37
C GLU A 682 -41.64 -16.47 72.27
N ALA A 683 -42.69 -15.66 72.06
CA ALA A 683 -43.99 -15.83 72.72
C ALA A 683 -44.68 -17.15 72.35
N LEU A 684 -44.70 -17.51 71.06
CA LEU A 684 -45.24 -18.78 70.59
C LEU A 684 -44.40 -20.00 71.03
N ARG A 685 -43.08 -19.84 71.22
CA ARG A 685 -42.24 -20.90 71.80
C ARG A 685 -42.53 -21.11 73.28
N SER A 686 -42.77 -20.04 74.04
CA SER A 686 -43.18 -20.13 75.45
C SER A 686 -44.57 -20.75 75.62
N GLU A 687 -45.50 -20.52 74.68
CA GLU A 687 -46.84 -21.16 74.69
C GLU A 687 -46.82 -22.62 74.19
N LEU A 688 -45.84 -22.99 73.36
CA LEU A 688 -45.66 -24.37 72.86
C LEU A 688 -44.94 -25.28 73.87
N GLU A 689 -44.14 -24.72 74.79
CA GLU A 689 -43.52 -25.47 75.90
C GLU A 689 -44.53 -25.82 77.01
N ASP A 690 -45.63 -25.07 77.15
CA ASP A 690 -46.65 -25.26 78.20
C ASP A 690 -47.84 -26.16 77.81
N THR A 691 -47.85 -26.77 76.62
CA THR A 691 -48.93 -27.69 76.20
C THR A 691 -48.44 -29.04 75.70
N LEU A 692 -47.40 -29.54 76.37
CA LEU A 692 -46.85 -30.89 76.24
C LEU A 692 -47.62 -31.88 77.14
N ASP A 693 -48.92 -32.09 76.91
CA ASP A 693 -49.69 -33.20 77.49
C ASP A 693 -50.99 -33.49 76.70
N SER A 694 -50.93 -34.36 75.67
CA SER A 694 -51.98 -35.36 75.32
C SER A 694 -51.76 -36.03 73.94
N THR A 695 -51.03 -37.14 74.00
CA THR A 695 -51.22 -38.45 73.34
C THR A 695 -51.73 -38.62 71.89
N ASN A 696 -50.87 -39.30 71.12
CA ASN A 696 -51.11 -40.44 70.21
C ASN A 696 -51.73 -40.26 68.81
N ALA A 697 -52.18 -39.08 68.39
CA ALA A 697 -52.54 -38.83 66.97
C ALA A 697 -51.44 -38.12 66.14
N GLN A 698 -50.39 -37.59 66.80
CA GLN A 698 -49.31 -36.83 66.15
C GLN A 698 -48.11 -37.67 65.68
N GLN A 699 -47.99 -38.93 66.09
CA GLN A 699 -46.81 -39.76 65.75
C GLN A 699 -46.78 -40.20 64.26
N GLU A 700 -47.92 -40.40 63.61
CA GLU A 700 -47.94 -40.82 62.19
C GLU A 700 -47.78 -39.66 61.18
N LEU A 701 -48.17 -38.44 61.57
CA LEU A 701 -47.91 -37.21 60.80
C LEU A 701 -46.48 -36.69 60.99
N ARG A 702 -45.84 -36.99 62.14
CA ARG A 702 -44.42 -36.71 62.36
C ARG A 702 -43.52 -37.58 61.50
N SER A 703 -43.77 -38.89 61.34
CA SER A 703 -42.85 -39.73 60.54
C SER A 703 -42.83 -39.35 59.05
N LYS A 704 -43.96 -38.92 58.48
CA LYS A 704 -44.03 -38.42 57.09
C LYS A 704 -43.38 -37.05 56.92
N ARG A 705 -43.55 -36.14 57.89
CA ARG A 705 -42.84 -34.85 57.90
C ARG A 705 -41.35 -35.00 58.20
N GLU A 706 -40.94 -35.97 59.01
CA GLU A 706 -39.54 -36.28 59.26
C GLU A 706 -38.88 -36.88 58.01
N GLN A 707 -39.57 -37.72 57.23
CA GLN A 707 -39.08 -38.21 55.96
C GLN A 707 -38.90 -37.10 54.91
N GLU A 708 -39.89 -36.22 54.73
CA GLU A 708 -39.79 -35.07 53.82
C GLU A 708 -38.72 -34.06 54.28
N VAL A 709 -38.58 -33.84 55.59
CA VAL A 709 -37.51 -33.00 56.16
C VAL A 709 -36.14 -33.66 55.99
N THR A 710 -36.02 -34.99 56.06
CA THR A 710 -34.74 -35.68 55.79
C THR A 710 -34.37 -35.65 54.31
N GLU A 711 -35.33 -35.76 53.38
CA GLU A 711 -35.06 -35.59 51.95
C GLU A 711 -34.67 -34.16 51.63
N LEU A 712 -35.41 -33.16 52.15
CA LEU A 712 -35.08 -31.74 51.94
C LEU A 712 -33.76 -31.34 52.60
N LYS A 713 -33.42 -31.93 53.76
CA LYS A 713 -32.09 -31.75 54.38
C LYS A 713 -31.00 -32.39 53.54
N LYS A 714 -31.24 -33.56 52.96
CA LYS A 714 -30.25 -34.24 52.11
C LYS A 714 -30.02 -33.48 50.80
N THR A 715 -31.07 -32.96 50.17
CA THR A 715 -30.93 -32.10 48.98
C THR A 715 -30.27 -30.76 49.34
N LEU A 716 -30.58 -30.19 50.51
CA LEU A 716 -29.92 -28.97 50.97
C LEU A 716 -28.44 -29.23 51.31
N GLU A 717 -28.10 -30.35 51.93
CA GLU A 717 -26.72 -30.76 52.21
C GLU A 717 -25.95 -31.06 50.92
N GLU A 718 -26.58 -31.68 49.91
CA GLU A 718 -26.00 -31.90 48.59
C GLU A 718 -25.81 -30.59 47.83
N GLU A 719 -26.77 -29.65 47.84
CA GLU A 719 -26.61 -28.33 47.23
C GLU A 719 -25.59 -27.47 47.98
N THR A 720 -25.55 -27.55 49.31
CA THR A 720 -24.55 -26.85 50.14
C THR A 720 -23.16 -27.43 49.89
N ARG A 721 -23.03 -28.74 49.74
CA ARG A 721 -21.78 -29.41 49.37
C ARG A 721 -21.34 -29.05 47.95
N VAL A 722 -22.26 -28.96 46.98
CA VAL A 722 -21.96 -28.48 45.63
C VAL A 722 -21.54 -27.01 45.64
N HIS A 723 -22.20 -26.16 46.45
CA HIS A 723 -21.78 -24.78 46.67
C HIS A 723 -20.42 -24.68 47.36
N GLU A 724 -20.13 -25.51 48.36
CA GLU A 724 -18.84 -25.54 49.06
C GLU A 724 -17.72 -26.01 48.14
N VAL A 725 -17.97 -27.02 47.29
CA VAL A 725 -17.02 -27.45 46.26
C VAL A 725 -16.83 -26.36 45.20
N ALA A 726 -17.89 -25.68 44.75
CA ALA A 726 -17.78 -24.57 43.81
C ALA A 726 -17.05 -23.36 44.42
N VAL A 727 -17.25 -23.07 45.70
CA VAL A 727 -16.54 -22.02 46.44
C VAL A 727 -15.09 -22.43 46.71
N GLN A 728 -14.81 -23.70 46.98
CA GLN A 728 -13.44 -24.21 47.10
C GLN A 728 -12.71 -24.20 45.75
N GLU A 729 -13.35 -24.58 44.65
CA GLU A 729 -12.79 -24.48 43.30
C GLU A 729 -12.56 -23.02 42.91
N LEU A 730 -13.49 -22.10 43.23
CA LEU A 730 -13.29 -20.67 43.03
C LEU A 730 -12.16 -20.11 43.90
N ARG A 731 -12.01 -20.58 45.15
CA ARG A 731 -10.89 -20.20 46.01
C ARG A 731 -9.57 -20.80 45.54
N GLN A 732 -9.58 -22.00 44.99
CA GLN A 732 -8.40 -22.67 44.45
C GLN A 732 -7.97 -22.03 43.13
N ARG A 733 -8.92 -21.65 42.25
CA ARG A 733 -8.67 -20.88 41.03
C ARG A 733 -8.19 -19.47 41.34
N HIS A 734 -8.81 -18.77 42.30
CA HIS A 734 -8.30 -17.47 42.75
C HIS A 734 -6.94 -17.61 43.45
N GLY A 735 -6.69 -18.69 44.19
CA GLY A 735 -5.39 -18.99 44.80
C GLY A 735 -4.30 -19.29 43.77
N GLN A 736 -4.62 -20.04 42.72
CA GLN A 736 -3.74 -20.29 41.57
C GLN A 736 -3.49 -19.00 40.78
N ALA A 737 -4.52 -18.20 40.49
CA ALA A 737 -4.37 -16.91 39.83
C ALA A 737 -3.56 -15.90 40.68
N LEU A 738 -3.75 -15.90 41.99
CA LEU A 738 -2.94 -15.09 42.91
C LEU A 738 -1.50 -15.60 43.02
N GLY A 739 -1.29 -16.92 42.93
CA GLY A 739 0.03 -17.55 42.87
C GLY A 739 0.77 -17.22 41.58
N GLU A 740 0.10 -17.34 40.43
CA GLU A 740 0.64 -16.95 39.12
C GLU A 740 0.91 -15.44 39.06
N LEU A 741 0.02 -14.61 39.59
CA LEU A 741 0.25 -13.17 39.71
C LEU A 741 1.41 -12.87 40.69
N ALA A 742 1.57 -13.63 41.77
CA ALA A 742 2.69 -13.47 42.70
C ALA A 742 4.02 -13.93 42.09
N GLU A 743 4.03 -15.01 41.30
CA GLU A 743 5.21 -15.45 40.53
C GLU A 743 5.56 -14.48 39.40
N GLN A 744 4.56 -13.95 38.68
CA GLN A 744 4.76 -12.89 37.69
C GLN A 744 5.28 -11.62 38.34
N LEU A 745 4.86 -11.30 39.56
CA LEU A 745 5.30 -10.14 40.32
C LEU A 745 6.71 -10.35 40.93
N GLU A 746 7.06 -11.57 41.36
CA GLU A 746 8.41 -11.99 41.74
C GLU A 746 9.37 -11.96 40.53
N GLN A 747 8.94 -12.48 39.39
CA GLN A 747 9.70 -12.48 38.13
C GLN A 747 9.88 -11.05 37.60
N ALA A 748 8.85 -10.20 37.70
CA ALA A 748 8.92 -8.78 37.40
C ALA A 748 9.80 -8.01 38.40
N ARG A 749 9.84 -8.41 39.69
CA ARG A 749 10.77 -7.85 40.69
C ARG A 749 12.22 -8.24 40.41
N ARG A 750 12.47 -9.49 40.01
CA ARG A 750 13.81 -9.97 39.60
C ARG A 750 14.29 -9.28 38.32
N SER A 751 13.41 -9.14 37.32
CA SER A 751 13.73 -8.41 36.08
C SER A 751 13.93 -6.91 36.35
N LYS A 752 13.11 -6.30 37.23
CA LYS A 752 13.32 -4.93 37.71
C LYS A 752 14.67 -4.76 38.41
N GLY A 753 15.11 -5.72 39.22
CA GLY A 753 16.44 -5.69 39.85
C GLY A 753 17.59 -5.78 38.84
N THR A 754 17.45 -6.56 37.77
CA THR A 754 18.43 -6.55 36.66
C THR A 754 18.39 -5.25 35.87
N TRP A 755 17.20 -4.68 35.63
CA TRP A 755 17.05 -3.39 34.93
C TRP A 755 17.50 -2.20 35.77
N GLU A 756 17.37 -2.24 37.09
CA GLU A 756 17.91 -1.20 37.99
C GLU A 756 19.44 -1.26 38.04
N LYS A 757 20.04 -2.46 37.99
CA LYS A 757 21.49 -2.61 37.88
C LYS A 757 22.03 -2.13 36.53
N THR A 758 21.37 -2.46 35.42
CA THR A 758 21.78 -1.96 34.10
C THR A 758 21.51 -0.47 33.94
N ARG A 759 20.41 0.06 34.50
CA ARG A 759 20.15 1.50 34.54
C ARG A 759 21.22 2.24 35.34
N LEU A 760 21.62 1.72 36.50
CA LEU A 760 22.69 2.33 37.32
C LEU A 760 24.06 2.26 36.62
N ALA A 761 24.35 1.16 35.91
CA ALA A 761 25.54 1.03 35.07
C ALA A 761 25.52 2.03 33.89
N LEU A 762 24.38 2.21 33.23
CA LEU A 762 24.22 3.19 32.16
C LEU A 762 24.21 4.63 32.68
N GLU A 763 23.65 4.90 33.87
CA GLU A 763 23.69 6.22 34.52
C GLU A 763 25.13 6.59 34.91
N THR A 764 25.93 5.62 35.36
CA THR A 764 27.37 5.81 35.65
C THR A 764 28.17 6.01 34.37
N GLU A 765 27.96 5.21 33.32
CA GLU A 765 28.58 5.44 32.00
C GLU A 765 28.17 6.79 31.39
N VAL A 766 26.91 7.19 31.51
CA VAL A 766 26.44 8.52 31.03
C VAL A 766 27.04 9.65 31.87
N SER A 767 27.23 9.45 33.18
CA SER A 767 27.94 10.41 34.04
C SER A 767 29.42 10.53 33.66
N GLU A 768 30.09 9.41 33.40
CA GLU A 768 31.49 9.36 32.96
C GLU A 768 31.64 9.99 31.57
N LEU A 769 30.77 9.66 30.61
CA LEU A 769 30.73 10.28 29.29
C LEU A 769 30.38 11.78 29.35
N ARG A 770 29.55 12.22 30.31
CA ARG A 770 29.28 13.65 30.54
C ARG A 770 30.51 14.36 31.12
N SER A 771 31.25 13.70 32.02
CA SER A 771 32.53 14.20 32.55
C SER A 771 33.59 14.29 31.46
N GLU A 772 33.68 13.27 30.59
CA GLU A 772 34.55 13.26 29.41
C GLU A 772 34.13 14.30 28.37
N LEU A 773 32.84 14.50 28.13
CA LEU A 773 32.34 15.55 27.25
C LEU A 773 32.65 16.94 27.81
N SER A 774 32.57 17.13 29.13
CA SER A 774 32.94 18.38 29.80
C SER A 774 34.44 18.64 29.72
N SER A 775 35.28 17.61 29.91
CA SER A 775 36.74 17.73 29.78
C SER A 775 37.17 17.95 28.33
N LEU A 776 36.50 17.31 27.36
CA LEU A 776 36.68 17.56 25.93
C LEU A 776 36.17 18.95 25.52
N GLN A 777 35.08 19.44 26.12
CA GLN A 777 34.61 20.81 25.92
C GLN A 777 35.60 21.83 26.48
N ALA A 778 36.19 21.58 27.65
CA ALA A 778 37.25 22.41 28.22
C ALA A 778 38.51 22.40 27.34
N SER A 779 38.95 21.21 26.89
CA SER A 779 40.06 21.04 25.94
C SER A 779 39.78 21.74 24.61
N ARG A 780 38.54 21.66 24.11
CA ARG A 780 38.09 22.37 22.91
C ARG A 780 38.07 23.89 23.15
N HIS A 781 37.68 24.36 24.33
CA HIS A 781 37.69 25.80 24.65
C HIS A 781 39.11 26.35 24.76
N GLU A 782 40.04 25.59 25.34
CA GLU A 782 41.47 25.91 25.32
C GLU A 782 42.05 25.86 23.90
N GLY A 783 41.63 24.87 23.10
CA GLY A 783 41.97 24.75 21.68
C GLY A 783 41.44 25.92 20.85
N GLU A 784 40.20 26.36 21.09
CA GLU A 784 39.58 27.52 20.45
C GLU A 784 40.22 28.83 20.90
N GLN A 785 40.63 28.96 22.17
CA GLN A 785 41.42 30.12 22.63
C GLN A 785 42.81 30.15 22.00
N ARG A 786 43.51 29.01 21.91
CA ARG A 786 44.79 28.89 21.20
C ARG A 786 44.63 29.18 19.72
N ARG A 787 43.56 28.68 19.08
CA ARG A 787 43.23 28.98 17.69
C ARG A 787 42.95 30.47 17.50
N ARG A 788 42.17 31.12 18.36
CA ARG A 788 41.94 32.58 18.30
C ARG A 788 43.22 33.39 18.48
N ARG A 789 44.14 32.96 19.35
CA ARG A 789 45.46 33.59 19.50
C ARG A 789 46.33 33.42 18.25
N LEU A 790 46.33 32.23 17.65
CA LEU A 790 47.04 31.95 16.41
C LEU A 790 46.38 32.65 15.20
N GLU A 791 45.05 32.77 15.17
CA GLU A 791 44.29 33.53 14.18
C GLU A 791 44.57 35.04 14.31
N SER A 792 44.70 35.56 15.54
CA SER A 792 45.14 36.94 15.78
C SER A 792 46.58 37.18 15.32
N GLN A 793 47.50 36.24 15.58
CA GLN A 793 48.88 36.31 15.08
C GLN A 793 48.93 36.16 13.54
N LEU A 794 48.06 35.33 12.96
CA LEU A 794 47.92 35.18 11.51
C LEU A 794 47.31 36.44 10.88
N GLN A 795 46.33 37.08 11.51
CA GLN A 795 45.77 38.37 11.10
C GLN A 795 46.81 39.49 11.17
N GLU A 796 47.70 39.48 12.16
CA GLU A 796 48.79 40.45 12.26
C GLU A 796 49.85 40.24 11.16
N VAL A 797 50.16 38.99 10.84
CA VAL A 797 51.05 38.63 9.71
C VAL A 797 50.38 38.88 8.35
N GLN A 798 49.08 38.61 8.20
CA GLN A 798 48.30 38.95 7.01
C GLN A 798 48.10 40.45 6.87
N GLY A 799 47.98 41.20 7.97
CA GLY A 799 47.97 42.66 7.98
C GLY A 799 49.31 43.21 7.50
N ARG A 800 50.44 42.68 7.99
CA ARG A 800 51.78 43.04 7.50
C ARG A 800 52.03 42.61 6.06
N ALA A 801 51.53 41.45 5.64
CA ALA A 801 51.58 41.02 4.25
C ALA A 801 50.71 41.92 3.36
N GLY A 802 49.53 42.32 3.84
CA GLY A 802 48.62 43.24 3.16
C GLY A 802 49.13 44.68 3.10
N ASP A 803 49.89 45.15 4.10
CA ASP A 803 50.59 46.43 4.05
C ASP A 803 51.78 46.37 3.07
N GLY A 804 52.47 45.22 2.99
CA GLY A 804 53.45 44.94 1.95
C GLY A 804 52.85 44.84 0.54
N GLU A 805 51.67 44.20 0.40
CA GLU A 805 50.92 44.10 -0.84
C GLU A 805 50.37 45.47 -1.26
N ARG A 806 49.88 46.28 -0.31
CA ARG A 806 49.47 47.67 -0.56
C ARG A 806 50.64 48.55 -0.99
N ALA A 807 51.80 48.44 -0.35
CA ALA A 807 53.02 49.11 -0.80
C ALA A 807 53.47 48.62 -2.18
N ARG A 808 53.31 47.32 -2.49
CA ARG A 808 53.58 46.77 -3.83
C ARG A 808 52.59 47.28 -4.87
N VAL A 809 51.30 47.37 -4.51
CA VAL A 809 50.23 47.89 -5.36
C VAL A 809 50.46 49.38 -5.64
N GLU A 810 50.75 50.20 -4.63
CA GLU A 810 51.12 51.61 -4.82
C GLU A 810 52.40 51.78 -5.66
N ALA A 811 53.39 50.90 -5.50
CA ALA A 811 54.59 50.89 -6.34
C ALA A 811 54.27 50.47 -7.78
N THR A 812 53.40 49.49 -8.00
CA THR A 812 52.93 49.10 -9.34
C THR A 812 51.99 50.14 -9.96
N GLU A 813 51.20 50.88 -9.18
CA GLU A 813 50.39 51.99 -9.69
C GLU A 813 51.27 53.18 -10.07
N LYS A 814 52.34 53.46 -9.32
CA LYS A 814 53.38 54.41 -9.73
C LYS A 814 54.11 53.92 -10.99
N LEU A 815 54.43 52.63 -11.08
CA LEU A 815 55.03 52.03 -12.28
C LEU A 815 54.09 52.09 -13.48
N GLN A 816 52.79 51.85 -13.29
CA GLN A 816 51.75 51.94 -14.32
C GLN A 816 51.48 53.38 -14.74
N ARG A 817 51.57 54.35 -13.82
CA ARG A 817 51.51 55.78 -14.18
C ARG A 817 52.72 56.20 -14.99
N VAL A 818 53.93 55.77 -14.60
CA VAL A 818 55.15 56.03 -15.38
C VAL A 818 55.13 55.26 -16.71
N GLN A 819 54.57 54.05 -16.78
CA GLN A 819 54.34 53.30 -18.03
C GLN A 819 53.28 53.98 -18.90
N ALA A 820 52.20 54.52 -18.34
CA ALA A 820 51.19 55.28 -19.09
C ALA A 820 51.75 56.63 -19.58
N GLU A 821 52.62 57.29 -18.81
CA GLU A 821 53.37 58.46 -19.27
C GLU A 821 54.38 58.07 -20.35
N LEU A 822 55.05 56.92 -20.23
CA LEU A 822 55.95 56.38 -21.26
C LEU A 822 55.20 55.95 -22.52
N GLU A 823 54.00 55.38 -22.41
CA GLU A 823 53.10 55.02 -23.51
C GLU A 823 52.49 56.27 -24.15
N ASN A 824 52.21 57.33 -23.40
CA ASN A 824 51.81 58.63 -23.95
C ASN A 824 52.97 59.34 -24.66
N VAL A 825 54.20 59.27 -24.13
CA VAL A 825 55.40 59.79 -24.82
C VAL A 825 55.76 58.92 -26.02
N SER A 826 55.59 57.59 -25.94
CA SER A 826 55.72 56.64 -27.05
C SER A 826 54.63 56.85 -28.11
N GLY A 827 53.42 57.22 -27.70
CA GLY A 827 52.31 57.58 -28.57
C GLY A 827 52.57 58.91 -29.28
N ALA A 828 53.07 59.92 -28.56
CA ALA A 828 53.53 61.17 -29.14
C ALA A 828 54.74 60.97 -30.08
N LEU A 829 55.63 60.02 -29.76
CA LEU A 829 56.75 59.61 -30.62
C LEU A 829 56.26 58.85 -31.87
N SER A 830 55.31 57.91 -31.73
CA SER A 830 54.68 57.20 -32.86
C SER A 830 53.82 58.13 -33.72
N GLU A 831 53.19 59.15 -33.15
CA GLU A 831 52.52 60.22 -33.90
C GLU A 831 53.54 61.11 -34.60
N ALA A 832 54.69 61.43 -33.99
CA ALA A 832 55.77 62.15 -34.63
C ALA A 832 56.44 61.32 -35.75
N GLU A 833 56.63 60.02 -35.55
CA GLU A 833 57.17 59.07 -36.53
C GLU A 833 56.16 58.80 -37.65
N SER A 834 54.86 58.70 -37.38
CA SER A 834 53.83 58.60 -38.43
C SER A 834 53.63 59.91 -39.18
N ARG A 835 53.83 61.07 -38.54
CA ARG A 835 53.94 62.37 -39.23
C ARG A 835 55.22 62.44 -40.07
N ALA A 836 56.35 61.89 -39.59
CA ALA A 836 57.59 61.80 -40.37
C ALA A 836 57.48 60.81 -41.54
N ILE A 837 56.77 59.69 -41.38
CA ILE A 837 56.47 58.71 -42.45
C ILE A 837 55.43 59.28 -43.42
N ARG A 838 54.45 60.08 -42.96
CA ARG A 838 53.54 60.83 -43.85
C ARG A 838 54.29 61.90 -44.64
N LEU A 839 55.16 62.67 -44.01
CA LEU A 839 56.00 63.66 -44.68
C LEU A 839 57.03 62.99 -45.62
N SER A 840 57.53 61.79 -45.30
CA SER A 840 58.37 60.98 -46.18
C SER A 840 57.60 60.39 -47.37
N LYS A 841 56.33 60.01 -47.18
CA LYS A 841 55.43 59.59 -48.27
C LYS A 841 54.99 60.76 -49.14
N GLU A 842 54.74 61.93 -48.56
CA GLU A 842 54.47 63.18 -49.30
C GLU A 842 55.71 63.63 -50.08
N LEU A 843 56.92 63.47 -49.52
CA LEU A 843 58.19 63.68 -50.21
C LEU A 843 58.37 62.71 -51.40
N SER A 844 58.07 61.41 -51.23
CA SER A 844 58.10 60.44 -52.34
C SER A 844 57.02 60.70 -53.41
N SER A 845 55.88 61.28 -53.03
CA SER A 845 54.84 61.69 -53.98
C SER A 845 55.19 62.98 -54.73
N SER A 846 55.92 63.89 -54.08
CA SER A 846 56.48 65.09 -54.70
C SER A 846 57.70 64.78 -55.57
N GLU A 847 58.48 63.74 -55.25
CA GLU A 847 59.55 63.20 -56.10
C GLU A 847 58.99 62.49 -57.34
N ALA A 848 57.86 61.78 -57.23
CA ALA A 848 57.14 61.21 -58.38
C ALA A 848 56.51 62.29 -59.27
N GLN A 849 55.96 63.36 -58.68
CA GLN A 849 55.46 64.53 -59.41
C GLN A 849 56.58 65.41 -60.02
N LEU A 850 57.82 65.27 -59.56
CA LEU A 850 59.01 65.89 -60.17
C LEU A 850 59.60 65.05 -61.31
N HIS A 851 59.47 63.73 -61.26
CA HIS A 851 59.96 62.80 -62.30
C HIS A 851 59.05 62.80 -63.54
N ASP A 852 57.72 62.83 -63.36
CA ASP A 852 56.76 62.87 -64.46
C ASP A 852 56.71 64.25 -65.16
N ALA A 853 57.15 65.30 -64.47
CA ALA A 853 57.36 66.64 -65.06
C ALA A 853 58.71 66.75 -65.81
N GLN A 854 59.61 65.77 -65.69
CA GLN A 854 60.93 65.76 -66.35
C GLN A 854 60.93 64.98 -67.69
N GLU A 855 59.93 64.15 -67.98
CA GLU A 855 59.84 63.43 -69.26
C GLU A 855 58.88 64.09 -70.30
N MET A 856 57.94 64.95 -69.87
CA MET A 856 56.99 65.63 -70.76
C MET A 856 57.41 67.04 -71.22
N LEU A 857 58.65 67.47 -70.94
CA LEU A 857 59.25 68.68 -71.50
C LEU A 857 60.51 68.41 -72.35
N GLN A 858 60.81 67.14 -72.66
CA GLN A 858 61.84 66.75 -73.63
C GLN A 858 61.27 66.38 -75.02
N GLU A 859 59.98 66.61 -75.26
CA GLU A 859 59.37 66.62 -76.60
C GLU A 859 58.90 68.02 -77.07
N GLU A 860 59.47 69.07 -76.48
CA GLU A 860 59.51 70.45 -77.04
C GLU A 860 60.92 70.77 -77.57
N SER A 861 61.51 69.79 -78.24
CA SER A 861 62.57 70.04 -79.24
C SER A 861 61.98 69.83 -80.62
N ARG A 862 61.33 70.85 -81.21
CA ARG A 862 61.26 71.07 -82.68
C ARG A 862 60.54 72.35 -83.13
N ALA A 863 61.07 73.49 -82.73
CA ALA A 863 61.17 74.70 -83.58
C ALA A 863 62.10 75.69 -82.87
N LYS A 864 63.42 75.70 -83.05
CA LYS A 864 64.22 75.71 -84.28
C LYS A 864 63.63 76.61 -85.38
N LEU A 865 63.85 77.91 -85.17
CA LEU A 865 64.22 78.90 -86.20
C LEU A 865 63.19 79.28 -87.29
N ALA A 866 62.86 80.57 -87.24
CA ALA A 866 62.93 81.53 -88.35
C ALA A 866 61.59 82.03 -88.93
N LEU A 867 61.31 83.29 -88.54
CA LEU A 867 60.67 84.32 -89.34
C LEU A 867 61.20 84.38 -90.79
N GLY A 868 60.31 84.70 -91.73
CA GLY A 868 60.67 85.50 -92.90
C GLY A 868 60.06 85.09 -94.23
N SER A 869 58.80 85.47 -94.51
CA SER A 869 58.48 86.20 -95.75
C SER A 869 56.99 86.56 -95.89
N ARG A 870 56.76 87.89 -95.82
CA ARG A 870 55.86 88.70 -96.68
C ARG A 870 54.35 88.51 -96.53
N ALA A 871 53.56 89.55 -96.25
CA ALA A 871 53.68 90.95 -96.69
C ALA A 871 54.00 91.11 -98.19
N ARG A 872 53.13 90.53 -99.04
CA ARG A 872 52.62 91.06 -100.33
C ARG A 872 51.32 90.28 -100.57
N ALA A 873 50.14 90.84 -100.73
CA ALA A 873 49.81 92.17 -101.19
C ALA A 873 48.39 92.51 -100.71
N LEU A 874 48.31 93.59 -99.93
CA LEU A 874 47.11 94.34 -99.61
C LEU A 874 46.60 95.10 -100.85
N GLU A 875 46.44 94.44 -101.99
CA GLU A 875 46.13 95.11 -103.28
C GLU A 875 44.80 94.70 -103.93
N ALA A 876 43.89 94.01 -103.25
CA ALA A 876 42.61 93.65 -103.90
C ALA A 876 41.37 93.76 -103.02
N GLU A 877 41.31 94.82 -102.21
CA GLU A 877 40.08 95.40 -101.62
C GLU A 877 38.99 95.79 -102.66
N VAL A 878 39.15 95.52 -103.97
CA VAL A 878 38.26 96.02 -105.02
C VAL A 878 37.29 94.97 -105.59
N ALA A 879 37.42 93.69 -105.20
CA ALA A 879 36.37 92.68 -105.43
C ALA A 879 35.17 92.81 -104.46
N GLY A 880 35.24 93.77 -103.53
CA GLY A 880 34.33 94.01 -102.40
C GLY A 880 32.87 94.37 -102.65
N LEU A 881 32.32 94.25 -103.86
CA LEU A 881 30.89 94.59 -104.09
C LEU A 881 30.13 93.57 -104.93
N ARG A 882 30.82 92.58 -105.52
CA ARG A 882 30.16 91.36 -106.02
C ARG A 882 29.88 90.37 -104.89
N GLU A 883 30.65 90.51 -103.80
CA GLU A 883 30.43 89.93 -102.48
C GLU A 883 28.99 90.12 -101.95
N GLN A 884 28.25 91.20 -102.22
CA GLN A 884 26.94 91.41 -101.55
C GLN A 884 25.75 90.64 -102.14
N LEU A 885 25.77 90.29 -103.44
CA LEU A 885 24.66 89.56 -104.09
C LEU A 885 24.84 88.03 -104.02
N GLU A 886 26.09 87.56 -104.09
CA GLU A 886 26.43 86.17 -103.75
C GLU A 886 26.24 85.92 -102.25
N GLU A 887 26.40 86.93 -101.38
CA GLU A 887 26.08 86.82 -99.95
C GLU A 887 24.59 86.61 -99.66
N GLU A 888 23.64 87.34 -100.27
CA GLU A 888 22.20 87.13 -100.02
C GLU A 888 21.68 85.77 -100.55
N GLY A 889 22.16 85.32 -101.71
CA GLY A 889 21.81 84.01 -102.27
C GLY A 889 22.44 82.84 -101.49
N ALA A 890 23.73 82.95 -101.14
CA ALA A 890 24.41 81.97 -100.31
C ALA A 890 23.99 82.04 -98.83
N ALA A 891 23.49 83.18 -98.33
CA ALA A 891 22.89 83.29 -97.00
C ALA A 891 21.52 82.61 -96.96
N ARG A 892 20.73 82.64 -98.03
CA ARG A 892 19.46 81.91 -98.13
C ARG A 892 19.66 80.40 -98.24
N GLU A 893 20.67 79.94 -98.98
CA GLU A 893 21.07 78.52 -98.99
C GLU A 893 21.72 78.08 -97.68
N ARG A 894 22.57 78.91 -97.05
CA ARG A 894 23.15 78.62 -95.73
C ARG A 894 22.08 78.59 -94.63
N ALA A 895 21.15 79.54 -94.61
CA ALA A 895 20.00 79.54 -93.70
C ALA A 895 19.05 78.36 -93.99
N GLY A 896 18.88 77.95 -95.26
CA GLY A 896 18.13 76.75 -95.61
C GLY A 896 18.79 75.45 -95.13
N ARG A 897 20.12 75.36 -95.23
CA ARG A 897 20.90 74.23 -94.71
C ARG A 897 20.96 74.23 -93.18
N GLU A 898 21.10 75.39 -92.54
CA GLU A 898 21.04 75.56 -91.09
C GLU A 898 19.63 75.27 -90.53
N LEU A 899 18.57 75.62 -91.26
CA LEU A 899 17.20 75.25 -90.90
C LEU A 899 16.98 73.74 -91.05
N GLN A 900 17.52 73.10 -92.09
CA GLN A 900 17.46 71.64 -92.25
C GLN A 900 18.27 70.90 -91.20
N THR A 901 19.47 71.37 -90.84
CA THR A 901 20.26 70.78 -89.76
C THR A 901 19.62 71.04 -88.39
N ALA A 902 19.05 72.22 -88.15
CA ALA A 902 18.28 72.51 -86.95
C ALA A 902 17.00 71.66 -86.89
N GLN A 903 16.27 71.46 -88.00
CA GLN A 903 15.10 70.56 -88.06
C GLN A 903 15.50 69.10 -87.83
N ALA A 904 16.63 68.65 -88.38
CA ALA A 904 17.17 67.32 -88.13
C ALA A 904 17.55 67.15 -86.65
N GLN A 905 18.26 68.12 -86.07
CA GLN A 905 18.58 68.14 -84.64
C GLN A 905 17.32 68.17 -83.78
N LEU A 906 16.29 68.95 -84.13
CA LEU A 906 15.03 69.02 -83.38
C LEU A 906 14.24 67.71 -83.47
N SER A 907 14.27 67.04 -84.62
CA SER A 907 13.68 65.71 -84.79
C SER A 907 14.46 64.65 -84.00
N GLU A 908 15.78 64.75 -83.94
CA GLU A 908 16.63 63.86 -83.16
C GLU A 908 16.46 64.09 -81.65
N TRP A 909 16.34 65.35 -81.21
CA TRP A 909 16.02 65.72 -79.82
C TRP A 909 14.62 65.26 -79.43
N ARG A 910 13.62 65.39 -80.30
CA ARG A 910 12.27 64.83 -80.06
C ARG A 910 12.31 63.32 -79.94
N ARG A 911 13.02 62.63 -80.85
CA ARG A 911 13.20 61.17 -80.80
C ARG A 911 13.90 60.74 -79.51
N ARG A 912 14.96 61.44 -79.10
CA ARG A 912 15.67 61.19 -77.83
C ARG A 912 14.79 61.45 -76.62
N GLN A 913 13.97 62.51 -76.61
CA GLN A 913 13.02 62.79 -75.53
C GLN A 913 11.89 61.76 -75.47
N GLU A 914 11.39 61.27 -76.61
CA GLU A 914 10.43 60.16 -76.66
C GLU A 914 11.06 58.83 -76.19
N GLU A 915 12.32 58.56 -76.56
CA GLU A 915 13.09 57.40 -76.08
C GLU A 915 13.37 57.50 -74.57
N GLU A 916 13.76 58.67 -74.06
CA GLU A 916 14.00 58.93 -72.64
C GLU A 916 12.70 58.86 -71.82
N ALA A 917 11.59 59.42 -72.32
CA ALA A 917 10.29 59.32 -71.69
C ALA A 917 9.79 57.86 -71.65
N GLY A 918 9.94 57.11 -72.76
CA GLY A 918 9.61 55.69 -72.80
C GLY A 918 10.49 54.84 -71.88
N ALA A 919 11.79 55.16 -71.75
CA ALA A 919 12.68 54.50 -70.80
C ALA A 919 12.31 54.83 -69.34
N LEU A 920 11.83 56.05 -69.07
CA LEU A 920 11.40 56.48 -67.74
C LEU A 920 10.07 55.82 -67.34
N GLU A 921 9.11 55.74 -68.26
CA GLU A 921 7.85 55.00 -68.06
C GLU A 921 8.11 53.50 -67.86
N ALA A 922 8.98 52.89 -68.68
CA ALA A 922 9.40 51.49 -68.49
C ALA A 922 10.12 51.27 -67.15
N GLY A 923 10.94 52.23 -66.71
CA GLY A 923 11.60 52.24 -65.41
C GLY A 923 10.62 52.38 -64.23
N GLU A 924 9.61 53.25 -64.36
CA GLU A 924 8.54 53.41 -63.35
C GLU A 924 7.65 52.17 -63.27
N GLU A 925 7.31 51.56 -64.39
CA GLU A 925 6.59 50.28 -64.42
C GLU A 925 7.42 49.15 -63.79
N ALA A 926 8.72 49.05 -64.12
CA ALA A 926 9.62 48.08 -63.50
C ALA A 926 9.72 48.30 -61.98
N ARG A 927 9.78 49.57 -61.53
CA ARG A 927 9.78 49.93 -60.10
C ARG A 927 8.47 49.55 -59.41
N ARG A 928 7.32 49.79 -60.05
CA ARG A 928 6.00 49.38 -59.52
C ARG A 928 5.85 47.85 -59.45
N ARG A 929 6.36 47.12 -60.44
CA ARG A 929 6.41 45.65 -60.43
C ARG A 929 7.30 45.14 -59.29
N ALA A 930 8.51 45.68 -59.16
CA ALA A 930 9.43 45.34 -58.07
C ALA A 930 8.85 45.67 -56.67
N ALA A 931 8.12 46.79 -56.53
CA ALA A 931 7.44 47.14 -55.28
C ALA A 931 6.34 46.14 -54.90
N ARG A 932 5.51 45.72 -55.87
CA ARG A 932 4.48 44.69 -55.66
C ARG A 932 5.10 43.33 -55.32
N GLU A 933 6.20 42.97 -55.98
CA GLU A 933 6.94 41.75 -55.66
C GLU A 933 7.55 41.81 -54.25
N ALA A 934 8.09 42.96 -53.84
CA ALA A 934 8.60 43.18 -52.49
C ALA A 934 7.49 43.09 -51.42
N GLU A 935 6.31 43.68 -51.66
CA GLU A 935 5.15 43.54 -50.77
C GLU A 935 4.65 42.10 -50.67
N ALA A 936 4.57 41.38 -51.80
CA ALA A 936 4.19 39.96 -51.81
C ALA A 936 5.22 39.08 -51.07
N LEU A 937 6.51 39.38 -51.20
CA LEU A 937 7.56 38.71 -50.44
C LEU A 937 7.49 39.05 -48.94
N ALA A 938 7.17 40.29 -48.59
CA ALA A 938 7.01 40.71 -47.20
C ALA A 938 5.79 40.03 -46.53
N GLN A 939 4.67 39.91 -47.25
CA GLN A 939 3.50 39.16 -46.78
C GLN A 939 3.82 37.68 -46.59
N ARG A 940 4.49 37.05 -47.57
CA ARG A 940 4.96 35.65 -47.43
C ARG A 940 5.92 35.47 -46.26
N LEU A 941 6.81 36.44 -46.04
CA LEU A 941 7.73 36.41 -44.90
C LEU A 941 6.95 36.50 -43.58
N ALA A 942 5.98 37.40 -43.46
CA ALA A 942 5.13 37.53 -42.28
C ALA A 942 4.33 36.26 -41.98
N GLU A 943 3.70 35.66 -43.00
CA GLU A 943 2.99 34.38 -42.87
C GLU A 943 3.92 33.25 -42.40
N LYS A 944 5.15 33.21 -42.92
CA LYS A 944 6.16 32.23 -42.50
C LYS A 944 6.65 32.48 -41.08
N THR A 945 6.85 33.73 -40.67
CA THR A 945 7.23 34.09 -39.30
C THR A 945 6.14 33.69 -38.32
N GLU A 946 4.86 33.97 -38.62
CA GLU A 946 3.74 33.55 -37.77
C GLU A 946 3.61 32.01 -37.70
N ALA A 947 3.90 31.31 -38.80
CA ALA A 947 3.94 29.84 -38.81
C ALA A 947 5.09 29.30 -37.93
N VAL A 948 6.28 29.93 -37.98
CA VAL A 948 7.41 29.59 -37.10
C VAL A 948 7.04 29.84 -35.63
N GLU A 949 6.46 30.98 -35.29
CA GLU A 949 6.02 31.28 -33.92
C GLU A 949 4.94 30.31 -33.42
N ARG A 950 4.03 29.86 -34.29
CA ARG A 950 3.05 28.80 -33.96
C ARG A 950 3.74 27.47 -33.69
N LEU A 951 4.70 27.07 -34.51
CA LEU A 951 5.48 25.84 -34.31
C LEU A 951 6.34 25.91 -33.05
N GLU A 952 6.93 27.07 -32.74
CA GLU A 952 7.69 27.27 -31.52
C GLU A 952 6.83 27.19 -30.27
N ARG A 953 5.60 27.75 -30.30
CA ARG A 953 4.62 27.59 -29.23
C ARG A 953 4.23 26.12 -29.04
N GLY A 954 3.90 25.41 -30.12
CA GLY A 954 3.61 23.97 -30.05
C GLY A 954 4.79 23.16 -29.51
N ARG A 955 6.02 23.47 -29.91
CA ARG A 955 7.24 22.83 -29.37
C ARG A 955 7.41 23.09 -27.88
N ARG A 956 7.14 24.31 -27.40
CA ARG A 956 7.22 24.63 -25.96
C ARG A 956 6.13 23.90 -25.17
N GLN A 957 4.91 23.81 -25.70
CA GLN A 957 3.82 23.04 -25.09
C GLN A 957 4.16 21.55 -24.97
N LEU A 958 4.60 20.92 -26.07
CA LEU A 958 5.04 19.52 -26.05
C LEU A 958 6.26 19.30 -25.15
N GLY A 959 7.14 20.30 -25.03
CA GLY A 959 8.26 20.26 -24.09
C GLY A 959 7.78 20.27 -22.62
N GLN A 960 6.83 21.14 -22.29
CA GLN A 960 6.23 21.20 -20.96
C GLN A 960 5.49 19.91 -20.61
N GLU A 961 4.65 19.38 -21.51
CA GLU A 961 3.95 18.11 -21.30
C GLU A 961 4.92 16.94 -21.08
N LEU A 962 6.06 16.94 -21.77
CA LEU A 962 7.11 15.94 -21.58
C LEU A 962 7.79 16.09 -20.21
N ASP A 963 8.14 17.31 -19.82
CA ASP A 963 8.79 17.59 -18.53
C ASP A 963 7.86 17.23 -17.36
N ASP A 964 6.58 17.57 -17.46
CA ASP A 964 5.55 17.23 -16.48
C ASP A 964 5.40 15.70 -16.34
N ALA A 965 5.30 14.97 -17.48
CA ALA A 965 5.22 13.51 -17.47
C ALA A 965 6.50 12.83 -16.90
N ILE A 966 7.68 13.41 -17.11
CA ILE A 966 8.93 12.94 -16.52
C ILE A 966 8.91 13.14 -15.00
N MET A 967 8.48 14.31 -14.54
CA MET A 967 8.36 14.61 -13.11
C MET A 967 7.40 13.65 -12.40
N ASP A 968 6.23 13.40 -13.00
CA ASP A 968 5.25 12.44 -12.47
C ASP A 968 5.84 11.02 -12.38
N LEU A 969 6.55 10.57 -13.43
CA LEU A 969 7.18 9.26 -13.45
C LEU A 969 8.27 9.13 -12.36
N GLU A 970 9.08 10.16 -12.16
CA GLU A 970 10.10 10.18 -11.11
C GLU A 970 9.48 10.17 -9.72
N GLN A 971 8.43 10.97 -9.49
CA GLN A 971 7.70 10.98 -8.24
C GLN A 971 7.10 9.60 -7.92
N GLN A 972 6.45 8.96 -8.90
CA GLN A 972 5.90 7.60 -8.71
C GLN A 972 7.00 6.57 -8.42
N ARG A 973 8.15 6.64 -9.11
CA ARG A 973 9.31 5.75 -8.84
C ARG A 973 9.88 5.95 -7.43
N GLN A 974 10.02 7.20 -6.98
CA GLN A 974 10.50 7.51 -5.64
C GLN A 974 9.52 7.02 -4.57
N LEU A 975 8.21 7.21 -4.80
CA LEU A 975 7.16 6.73 -3.90
C LEU A 975 7.20 5.21 -3.78
N VAL A 976 7.21 4.48 -4.90
CA VAL A 976 7.31 3.01 -4.93
C VAL A 976 8.59 2.55 -4.22
N SER A 977 9.75 3.15 -4.50
CA SER A 977 11.00 2.77 -3.83
C SER A 977 10.95 2.99 -2.31
N THR A 978 10.29 4.07 -1.87
CA THR A 978 10.13 4.38 -0.45
C THR A 978 9.19 3.39 0.23
N LEU A 979 8.08 3.06 -0.42
CA LEU A 979 7.12 2.06 0.07
C LEU A 979 7.76 0.66 0.13
N GLU A 980 8.53 0.25 -0.88
CA GLU A 980 9.26 -1.02 -0.87
C GLU A 980 10.28 -1.09 0.29
N LYS A 981 11.02 0.01 0.54
CA LYS A 981 11.96 0.07 1.68
C LYS A 981 11.22 -0.03 3.02
N LYS A 982 10.06 0.62 3.15
CA LYS A 982 9.22 0.53 4.36
C LYS A 982 8.69 -0.89 4.53
N GLN A 983 8.17 -1.51 3.46
CA GLN A 983 7.68 -2.89 3.48
C GLN A 983 8.79 -3.87 3.89
N ARG A 984 9.98 -3.77 3.30
CA ARG A 984 11.12 -4.63 3.66
C ARG A 984 11.54 -4.48 5.12
N LYS A 985 11.53 -3.25 5.65
CA LYS A 985 11.80 -3.02 7.08
C LYS A 985 10.73 -3.64 7.97
N PHE A 986 9.46 -3.50 7.60
CA PHE A 986 8.36 -4.12 8.33
C PHE A 986 8.45 -5.65 8.30
N ASP A 987 8.70 -6.24 7.14
CA ASP A 987 8.88 -7.69 6.98
C ASP A 987 10.09 -8.20 7.77
N GLN A 988 11.17 -7.42 7.82
CA GLN A 988 12.35 -7.72 8.64
C GLN A 988 12.01 -7.73 10.14
N LEU A 989 11.34 -6.68 10.63
CA LEU A 989 10.91 -6.61 12.04
C LEU A 989 9.96 -7.77 12.38
N LEU A 990 9.01 -8.08 11.49
CA LEU A 990 8.11 -9.21 11.68
C LEU A 990 8.86 -10.56 11.69
N ALA A 991 9.88 -10.71 10.85
CA ALA A 991 10.71 -11.92 10.83
C ALA A 991 11.56 -12.04 12.10
N GLU A 992 12.13 -10.94 12.60
CA GLU A 992 12.89 -10.89 13.84
C GLU A 992 12.01 -11.24 15.05
N GLU A 993 10.79 -10.69 15.12
CA GLU A 993 9.79 -11.02 16.15
C GLU A 993 9.36 -12.50 16.06
N LYS A 994 9.04 -12.99 14.86
CA LYS A 994 8.72 -14.42 14.67
C LYS A 994 9.86 -15.33 15.11
N ALA A 995 11.11 -14.96 14.80
CA ALA A 995 12.29 -15.71 15.22
C ALA A 995 12.53 -15.61 16.73
N ALA A 996 12.23 -14.48 17.37
CA ALA A 996 12.28 -14.35 18.83
C ALA A 996 11.22 -15.22 19.51
N VAL A 997 9.98 -15.21 19.01
CA VAL A 997 8.89 -16.06 19.51
C VAL A 997 9.23 -17.55 19.31
N LEU A 998 9.71 -17.94 18.14
CA LEU A 998 10.13 -19.33 17.90
C LEU A 998 11.24 -19.76 18.85
N ARG A 999 12.26 -18.92 19.08
CA ARG A 999 13.32 -19.20 20.06
C ARG A 999 12.79 -19.32 21.49
N ALA A 1000 11.86 -18.44 21.89
CA ALA A 1000 11.24 -18.51 23.21
C ALA A 1000 10.38 -19.78 23.38
N VAL A 1001 9.68 -20.20 22.33
CA VAL A 1001 8.93 -21.47 22.31
C VAL A 1001 9.89 -22.66 22.43
N GLU A 1002 10.96 -22.70 21.62
CA GLU A 1002 11.97 -23.76 21.69
C GLU A 1002 12.64 -23.83 23.07
N GLU A 1003 12.95 -22.68 23.68
CA GLU A 1003 13.55 -22.62 25.01
C GLU A 1003 12.55 -23.05 26.11
N ARG A 1004 11.27 -22.67 25.99
CA ARG A 1004 10.20 -23.17 26.88
C ARG A 1004 10.05 -24.68 26.77
N GLU A 1005 9.98 -25.21 25.56
CA GLU A 1005 9.87 -26.66 25.32
C GLU A 1005 11.08 -27.41 25.88
N ARG A 1006 12.28 -26.85 25.72
CA ARG A 1006 13.49 -27.41 26.32
C ARG A 1006 13.43 -27.40 27.85
N VAL A 1007 13.03 -26.29 28.48
CA VAL A 1007 12.92 -26.20 29.94
C VAL A 1007 11.83 -27.13 30.47
N GLU A 1008 10.69 -27.23 29.79
CA GLU A 1008 9.64 -28.21 30.11
C GLU A 1008 10.15 -29.65 29.99
N ALA A 1009 10.93 -29.97 28.95
CA ALA A 1009 11.52 -31.29 28.78
C ALA A 1009 12.52 -31.60 29.92
N GLU A 1010 13.41 -30.66 30.26
CA GLU A 1010 14.32 -30.81 31.40
C GLU A 1010 13.55 -30.92 32.73
N GLY A 1011 12.42 -30.20 32.87
CA GLY A 1011 11.52 -30.28 34.02
C GLY A 1011 10.90 -31.67 34.17
N ARG A 1012 10.32 -32.21 33.10
CA ARG A 1012 9.78 -33.58 33.05
C ARG A 1012 10.86 -34.62 33.35
N GLU A 1013 12.08 -34.43 32.86
CA GLU A 1013 13.19 -35.33 33.15
C GLU A 1013 13.58 -35.29 34.64
N ARG A 1014 13.61 -34.10 35.25
CA ARG A 1014 13.84 -33.94 36.71
C ARG A 1014 12.73 -34.57 37.53
N GLU A 1015 11.46 -34.38 37.17
CA GLU A 1015 10.32 -35.03 37.83
C GLU A 1015 10.40 -36.56 37.71
N ALA A 1016 10.70 -37.09 36.52
CA ALA A 1016 10.87 -38.52 36.33
C ALA A 1016 12.01 -39.08 37.19
N ARG A 1017 13.14 -38.36 37.30
CA ARG A 1017 14.25 -38.74 38.19
C ARG A 1017 13.85 -38.66 39.66
N ALA A 1018 13.08 -37.65 40.08
CA ALA A 1018 12.59 -37.53 41.44
C ALA A 1018 11.67 -38.70 41.80
N LEU A 1019 10.69 -39.01 40.95
CA LEU A 1019 9.80 -40.17 41.12
C LEU A 1019 10.57 -41.49 41.18
N SER A 1020 11.61 -41.65 40.35
CA SER A 1020 12.48 -42.82 40.39
C SER A 1020 13.24 -42.94 41.70
N LEU A 1021 13.76 -41.84 42.24
CA LEU A 1021 14.46 -41.82 43.53
C LEU A 1021 13.50 -42.05 44.70
N THR A 1022 12.28 -41.50 44.64
CA THR A 1022 11.23 -41.76 45.63
C THR A 1022 10.87 -43.24 45.66
N ARG A 1023 10.65 -43.86 44.50
CA ARG A 1023 10.42 -45.31 44.41
C ARG A 1023 11.58 -46.12 44.99
N ALA A 1024 12.82 -45.78 44.64
CA ALA A 1024 13.99 -46.48 45.18
C ALA A 1024 14.09 -46.32 46.71
N LEU A 1025 13.71 -45.16 47.24
CA LEU A 1025 13.66 -44.92 48.69
C LEU A 1025 12.55 -45.74 49.35
N GLU A 1026 11.36 -45.80 48.74
CA GLU A 1026 10.25 -46.63 49.22
C GLU A 1026 10.62 -48.11 49.20
N GLU A 1027 11.25 -48.59 48.12
CA GLU A 1027 11.75 -49.97 48.02
C GLU A 1027 12.78 -50.31 49.12
N GLU A 1028 13.72 -49.40 49.39
CA GLU A 1028 14.69 -49.58 50.49
C GLU A 1028 14.03 -49.50 51.88
N GLN A 1029 13.00 -48.67 52.05
CA GLN A 1029 12.21 -48.61 53.28
C GLN A 1029 11.42 -49.90 53.50
N GLU A 1030 10.73 -50.40 52.48
CA GLU A 1030 10.02 -51.68 52.52
C GLU A 1030 10.99 -52.85 52.77
N ALA A 1031 12.14 -52.87 52.10
CA ALA A 1031 13.18 -53.88 52.33
C ALA A 1031 13.70 -53.84 53.77
N ARG A 1032 13.88 -52.63 54.34
CA ARG A 1032 14.26 -52.47 55.74
C ARG A 1032 13.15 -52.94 56.68
N GLU A 1033 11.90 -52.57 56.44
CA GLU A 1033 10.76 -53.00 57.25
C GLU A 1033 10.59 -54.51 57.21
N GLU A 1034 10.75 -55.12 56.03
CA GLU A 1034 10.72 -56.56 55.84
C GLU A 1034 11.89 -57.24 56.55
N LEU A 1035 13.11 -56.69 56.49
CA LEU A 1035 14.25 -57.17 57.28
C LEU A 1035 14.00 -57.05 58.78
N GLU A 1036 13.41 -55.95 59.26
CA GLU A 1036 13.03 -55.78 60.66
C GLU A 1036 11.97 -56.80 61.07
N ARG A 1037 10.97 -57.04 60.22
CA ARG A 1037 9.92 -58.04 60.43
C ARG A 1037 10.50 -59.45 60.45
N GLN A 1038 11.40 -59.79 59.53
CA GLN A 1038 12.12 -61.06 59.51
C GLN A 1038 13.00 -61.22 60.76
N ASN A 1039 13.67 -60.16 61.22
CA ASN A 1039 14.45 -60.21 62.46
C ASN A 1039 13.55 -60.46 63.67
N ARG A 1040 12.37 -59.81 63.73
CA ARG A 1040 11.36 -60.06 64.78
C ARG A 1040 10.81 -61.48 64.69
N ALA A 1041 10.50 -61.97 63.49
CA ALA A 1041 10.02 -63.33 63.25
C ALA A 1041 11.07 -64.37 63.65
N LEU A 1042 12.33 -64.21 63.22
CA LEU A 1042 13.44 -65.09 63.61
C LEU A 1042 13.70 -65.06 65.11
N ARG A 1043 13.56 -63.90 65.78
CA ARG A 1043 13.63 -63.83 67.25
C ARG A 1043 12.47 -64.58 67.90
N ALA A 1044 11.25 -64.39 67.41
CA ALA A 1044 10.08 -65.11 67.91
C ALA A 1044 10.17 -66.62 67.65
N GLU A 1045 10.70 -67.04 66.50
CA GLU A 1045 11.00 -68.44 66.18
C GLU A 1045 12.12 -68.99 67.05
N MET A 1046 13.19 -68.23 67.32
CA MET A 1046 14.21 -68.65 68.27
C MET A 1046 13.66 -68.80 69.69
N GLU A 1047 12.81 -67.87 70.15
CA GLU A 1047 12.10 -67.97 71.43
C GLU A 1047 11.14 -69.16 71.46
N ALA A 1048 10.39 -69.39 70.39
CA ALA A 1048 9.49 -70.54 70.23
C ALA A 1048 10.25 -71.87 70.16
N LEU A 1049 11.42 -71.91 69.50
CA LEU A 1049 12.31 -73.07 69.44
C LEU A 1049 13.04 -73.32 70.75
N LEU A 1050 13.39 -72.27 71.51
CA LEU A 1050 13.92 -72.39 72.87
C LEU A 1050 12.86 -72.96 73.81
N SER A 1051 11.63 -72.42 73.74
CA SER A 1051 10.43 -72.95 74.40
C SER A 1051 10.16 -74.41 73.99
N SER A 1052 10.29 -74.74 72.72
CA SER A 1052 10.16 -76.11 72.19
C SER A 1052 11.37 -77.00 72.50
N LYS A 1053 12.54 -76.46 72.83
CA LYS A 1053 13.72 -77.27 73.22
C LYS A 1053 13.72 -77.61 74.71
N ASP A 1054 13.06 -76.81 75.54
CA ASP A 1054 12.76 -77.16 76.93
C ASP A 1054 11.78 -78.35 77.04
N ASP A 1055 11.25 -78.85 75.92
CA ASP A 1055 10.40 -80.05 75.82
C ASP A 1055 11.18 -81.38 75.73
N ALA A 1056 12.50 -81.38 75.88
CA ALA A 1056 13.31 -82.61 75.84
C ALA A 1056 13.11 -83.57 77.04
N GLY A 1057 12.18 -83.26 77.96
CA GLY A 1057 11.88 -84.05 79.16
C GLY A 1057 10.46 -84.62 79.26
N LYS A 1058 9.74 -84.78 78.14
CA LYS A 1058 8.27 -84.97 78.18
C LYS A 1058 7.77 -86.41 78.08
N THR A 1059 6.91 -86.77 79.02
CA THR A 1059 6.19 -88.07 79.13
C THR A 1059 5.04 -88.20 78.12
N ALA A 1060 4.60 -89.43 77.82
CA ALA A 1060 3.58 -89.78 76.80
C ALA A 1060 2.29 -88.92 76.76
N HIS A 1061 1.89 -88.33 77.88
CA HIS A 1061 0.72 -87.46 77.96
C HIS A 1061 0.86 -86.15 77.16
N GLU A 1062 2.08 -85.67 76.97
CA GLU A 1062 2.36 -84.45 76.20
C GLU A 1062 2.45 -84.72 74.70
N GLN A 1063 2.78 -85.96 74.28
CA GLN A 1063 2.66 -86.38 72.89
C GLN A 1063 1.20 -86.41 72.41
N GLU A 1064 0.26 -86.90 73.22
CA GLU A 1064 -1.18 -86.84 72.91
C GLU A 1064 -1.67 -85.38 72.74
N ARG A 1065 -1.09 -84.46 73.52
CA ARG A 1065 -1.40 -83.03 73.44
C ARG A 1065 -0.88 -82.43 72.12
N SER A 1066 0.32 -82.80 71.70
CA SER A 1066 0.86 -82.40 70.39
C SER A 1066 0.06 -82.97 69.20
N ARG A 1067 -0.44 -84.21 69.31
CA ARG A 1067 -1.30 -84.83 68.28
C ARG A 1067 -2.62 -84.08 68.14
N ARG A 1068 -3.27 -83.71 69.24
CA ARG A 1068 -4.50 -82.89 69.22
C ARG A 1068 -4.26 -81.51 68.64
N ALA A 1069 -3.12 -80.89 68.93
CA ALA A 1069 -2.74 -79.62 68.30
C ALA A 1069 -2.57 -79.76 66.78
N ALA A 1070 -1.95 -80.84 66.31
CA ALA A 1070 -1.82 -81.13 64.88
C ALA A 1070 -3.17 -81.45 64.20
N GLU A 1071 -4.06 -82.19 64.87
CA GLU A 1071 -5.43 -82.45 64.38
C GLU A 1071 -6.26 -81.16 64.29
N GLN A 1072 -6.09 -80.23 65.24
CA GLN A 1072 -6.72 -78.92 65.20
C GLN A 1072 -6.23 -78.09 63.99
N ILE A 1073 -4.90 -78.03 63.77
CA ILE A 1073 -4.32 -77.32 62.61
C ILE A 1073 -4.84 -77.92 61.29
N ALA A 1074 -4.95 -79.24 61.20
CA ALA A 1074 -5.50 -79.90 60.01
C ALA A 1074 -6.99 -79.59 59.80
N SER A 1075 -7.76 -79.40 60.88
CA SER A 1075 -9.16 -78.95 60.80
C SER A 1075 -9.25 -77.50 60.32
N ASP A 1076 -8.42 -76.61 60.86
CA ASP A 1076 -8.42 -75.19 60.50
C ASP A 1076 -8.01 -75.00 59.02
N LEU A 1077 -7.06 -75.78 58.52
CA LEU A 1077 -6.69 -75.80 57.10
C LEU A 1077 -7.83 -76.28 56.19
N ARG A 1078 -8.65 -77.23 56.64
CA ARG A 1078 -9.82 -77.67 55.85
C ARG A 1078 -10.88 -76.58 55.76
N VAL A 1079 -11.09 -75.83 56.84
CA VAL A 1079 -12.01 -74.69 56.85
C VAL A 1079 -11.53 -73.60 55.88
N GLN A 1080 -10.23 -73.28 55.88
CA GLN A 1080 -9.67 -72.33 54.91
C GLN A 1080 -9.83 -72.78 53.46
N VAL A 1081 -9.66 -74.07 53.17
CA VAL A 1081 -9.88 -74.59 51.81
C VAL A 1081 -11.34 -74.41 51.39
N THR A 1082 -12.30 -74.69 52.27
CA THR A 1082 -13.72 -74.49 51.95
C THR A 1082 -14.07 -73.02 51.76
N GLU A 1083 -13.51 -72.11 52.56
CA GLU A 1083 -13.71 -70.67 52.38
C GLU A 1083 -13.18 -70.18 51.03
N LEU A 1084 -12.01 -70.66 50.60
CA LEU A 1084 -11.44 -70.33 49.28
C LEU A 1084 -12.26 -70.90 48.12
N GLU A 1085 -12.86 -72.08 48.27
CA GLU A 1085 -13.76 -72.67 47.27
C GLU A 1085 -15.07 -71.86 47.15
N ASP A 1086 -15.61 -71.38 48.27
CA ASP A 1086 -16.79 -70.51 48.29
C ASP A 1086 -16.50 -69.12 47.66
N GLU A 1087 -15.32 -68.55 47.91
CA GLU A 1087 -14.89 -67.29 47.27
C GLU A 1087 -14.69 -67.45 45.76
N LEU A 1088 -14.10 -68.57 45.33
CA LEU A 1088 -13.90 -68.86 43.91
C LEU A 1088 -15.23 -68.99 43.17
N THR A 1089 -16.19 -69.72 43.74
CA THR A 1089 -17.53 -69.87 43.13
C THR A 1089 -18.28 -68.55 43.06
N ALA A 1090 -18.18 -67.70 44.08
CA ALA A 1090 -18.76 -66.34 44.04
C ALA A 1090 -18.12 -65.47 42.93
N ALA A 1091 -16.82 -65.59 42.70
CA ALA A 1091 -16.13 -64.88 41.62
C ALA A 1091 -16.53 -65.38 40.22
N GLU A 1092 -16.73 -66.69 40.05
CA GLU A 1092 -17.22 -67.28 38.79
C GLU A 1092 -18.64 -66.84 38.46
N ASP A 1093 -19.52 -66.78 39.45
CA ASP A 1093 -20.89 -66.27 39.30
C ASP A 1093 -20.90 -64.77 38.92
N ALA A 1094 -20.03 -63.97 39.54
CA ALA A 1094 -19.89 -62.55 39.20
C ALA A 1094 -19.41 -62.36 37.75
N LYS A 1095 -18.45 -63.17 37.30
CA LYS A 1095 -17.95 -63.17 35.92
C LYS A 1095 -19.05 -63.51 34.93
N LEU A 1096 -19.83 -64.56 35.17
CA LEU A 1096 -20.93 -64.97 34.29
C LEU A 1096 -21.98 -63.86 34.14
N ARG A 1097 -22.31 -63.15 35.23
CA ARG A 1097 -23.22 -62.00 35.18
C ARG A 1097 -22.69 -60.86 34.29
N LEU A 1098 -21.39 -60.57 34.37
CA LEU A 1098 -20.76 -59.55 33.53
C LEU A 1098 -20.72 -59.95 32.04
N GLU A 1099 -20.51 -61.21 31.72
CA GLU A 1099 -20.54 -61.69 30.34
C GLU A 1099 -21.94 -61.55 29.72
N VAL A 1100 -22.99 -61.88 30.49
CA VAL A 1100 -24.38 -61.74 30.04
C VAL A 1100 -24.76 -60.27 29.83
N THR A 1101 -24.37 -59.36 30.73
CA THR A 1101 -24.67 -57.92 30.56
C THR A 1101 -23.94 -57.32 29.37
N LEU A 1102 -22.69 -57.72 29.12
CA LEU A 1102 -21.91 -57.26 27.96
C LEU A 1102 -22.55 -57.75 26.64
N GLN A 1103 -23.07 -58.97 26.61
CA GLN A 1103 -23.75 -59.51 25.44
C GLN A 1103 -25.08 -58.77 25.17
N ALA A 1104 -25.81 -58.40 26.22
CA ALA A 1104 -27.03 -57.59 26.10
C ALA A 1104 -26.74 -56.18 25.54
N LEU A 1105 -25.67 -55.52 26.01
CA LEU A 1105 -25.28 -54.18 25.53
C LEU A 1105 -24.86 -54.18 24.05
N LYS A 1106 -24.12 -55.21 23.61
CA LYS A 1106 -23.76 -55.36 22.19
C LYS A 1106 -24.99 -55.48 21.30
N ALA A 1107 -25.95 -56.31 21.70
CA ALA A 1107 -27.20 -56.49 20.94
C ALA A 1107 -28.05 -55.21 20.90
N GLN A 1108 -28.00 -54.37 21.94
CA GLN A 1108 -28.67 -53.06 21.93
C GLN A 1108 -28.00 -52.10 20.93
N HIS A 1109 -26.66 -52.03 20.93
CA HIS A 1109 -25.92 -51.12 20.06
C HIS A 1109 -26.12 -51.41 18.56
N GLU A 1110 -26.20 -52.69 18.18
CA GLU A 1110 -26.48 -53.09 16.79
C GLU A 1110 -27.87 -52.65 16.31
N ARG A 1111 -28.88 -52.70 17.18
CA ARG A 1111 -30.24 -52.21 16.86
C ARG A 1111 -30.27 -50.70 16.67
N ASP A 1112 -29.55 -49.97 17.52
CA ASP A 1112 -29.47 -48.51 17.42
C ASP A 1112 -28.81 -48.07 16.09
N LEU A 1113 -27.76 -48.76 15.64
CA LEU A 1113 -27.12 -48.49 14.35
C LEU A 1113 -28.06 -48.72 13.16
N GLN A 1114 -28.78 -49.85 13.13
CA GLN A 1114 -29.77 -50.11 12.08
C GLN A 1114 -30.86 -49.04 12.03
N SER A 1115 -31.37 -48.61 13.19
CA SER A 1115 -32.39 -47.55 13.26
C SER A 1115 -31.91 -46.21 12.67
N ARG A 1116 -30.61 -45.88 12.83
CA ARG A 1116 -30.03 -44.65 12.28
C ARG A 1116 -29.86 -44.71 10.78
N ASP A 1117 -29.49 -45.87 10.25
CA ASP A 1117 -29.35 -46.08 8.81
C ASP A 1117 -30.72 -45.99 8.11
N GLU A 1118 -31.75 -46.61 8.68
CA GLU A 1118 -33.12 -46.51 8.18
C GLU A 1118 -33.63 -45.06 8.22
N ALA A 1119 -33.40 -44.32 9.31
CA ALA A 1119 -33.76 -42.91 9.40
C ALA A 1119 -32.98 -42.03 8.37
N GLY A 1120 -31.73 -42.39 8.07
CA GLY A 1120 -30.91 -41.73 7.06
C GLY A 1120 -31.38 -42.02 5.63
N GLU A 1121 -31.87 -43.23 5.37
CA GLU A 1121 -32.52 -43.57 4.09
C GLU A 1121 -33.86 -42.87 3.93
N ASP A 1122 -34.67 -42.81 4.98
CA ASP A 1122 -35.96 -42.11 4.93
C ASP A 1122 -35.79 -40.60 4.75
N ARG A 1123 -34.78 -39.98 5.39
CA ARG A 1123 -34.41 -38.58 5.09
C ARG A 1123 -34.00 -38.39 3.65
N ARG A 1124 -33.21 -39.31 3.08
CA ARG A 1124 -32.81 -39.26 1.66
C ARG A 1124 -34.02 -39.41 0.74
N ARG A 1125 -34.98 -40.28 1.08
CA ARG A 1125 -36.23 -40.45 0.33
C ARG A 1125 -37.16 -39.24 0.44
N GLN A 1126 -37.20 -38.57 1.59
CA GLN A 1126 -37.96 -37.32 1.76
C GLN A 1126 -37.33 -36.18 0.96
N LEU A 1127 -36.00 -36.02 1.01
CA LEU A 1127 -35.26 -35.02 0.23
C LEU A 1127 -35.33 -35.26 -1.28
N ALA A 1128 -35.49 -36.51 -1.73
CA ALA A 1128 -35.69 -36.81 -3.15
C ALA A 1128 -37.15 -36.63 -3.62
N LYS A 1129 -38.10 -36.46 -2.68
CA LYS A 1129 -39.51 -36.16 -2.97
C LYS A 1129 -39.83 -34.66 -2.90
N GLN A 1130 -38.98 -33.87 -2.22
CA GLN A 1130 -38.95 -32.40 -2.32
C GLN A 1130 -38.20 -32.00 -3.58
#